data_AF-A0A7V3I548-F1
#
_entry.id   AF-A0A7V3I548-F1
#
_cell.length_a   1.000
_cell.length_b   1.000
_cell.length_c   1.000
_cell.angle_alpha   90.00
_cell.angle_beta   90.00
_cell.angle_gamma   90.00
#
_symmetry.space_group_name_H-M   'P 1'
#
loop_
_entity.id
_entity.type
_entity.pdbx_description
1 polymer ?
#
loop_
_entity_poly.entity_id
_entity_poly.type
_entity_poly.pdbx_seq_one_letter_code
_entity_poly.pdbx_strand_id
1 'polypeptide(L)'
;TWEQLSYTFTTQPTTRTVRIGPYIWSLEDASKNGSWRRATFDDVELRGPAGQVSLSGTVTCGQKPVAGARITLLEKDGQKTSCVTDSSGHYSAAVTYGSTYTLQVSSAGCVTQTKEVTATVPLIVDFELTAVGANLLFNPNFDDPAGWLSGGWQTTGPASVFAETANLEFGQVCVDTPSQAVCIRGPNAAGRVFQDVRIRPGMTYTASCRFRPTTDARYGSVWGTNPSQIGALFVQQYDAAMQPIGVEQRVQAYVTTANRDKWQTLKLSFTASPATAYARVGGYAYLVDDYDSNLARATFDTCRLDGAAAPGTSVGLAKRMTDGQSVSLVGKITTACFNGYFYIEEPDRSSGIRVIGEAEAGENVDVQGSVTTIDGERAIAAAGVIRRGLAAVPRPLGMTIRSIKSGLSPVGLYVTVCGTVVDRRIGYYLLDDGSGTYLKVYGSAAVGAFVRATGALGAEMSGTQTVPVLRAVQTVTVQTGGTTQPGPINAGLLMDETCRSQANAVGKNYWWAYSSEILDRLGLRAAIISTDQLAQTLPNLSILMVGPMEAAKLDSSMIGTLDSWVRSGGVLIACAPQTLDELMGNQLVSYDAREGDDFGVSSEFHFSDSVFTYGIHTPLHPNSPLVSIGPVRRVAPVRSTALALSGDDAVITARKYGYGWAFYFGFDLAHTFWAIQQGRPIDADYDGDGYWRTGDAQILRSYEPEVPYTDELLFLLRNMVAVKPMPLLDQLPPSGGSIPDALIFYGGDDECGSGVQVPASAFMHSRGLPYHINCMPLNGVFGLSLEEAQTCYANGTELSIHYDFVDGFLHPGGFSPMDVYYQTTLFRNYFGYTPISSVNHCVRWTGWAEPAEWMMQAGLKGDNSHFPVPLVTSNPTNCFGFGFGTAFPYFFYTDYRQANSRLDFVELPISGYELGYSGNIVVSPQIERALYTASYYHLTFNFFYHPVYIAYYQGCRDAIDTLLDLIYQQGLNVVHTTPDALTLWWMDRNRISISNVQFGATRMSFDVINPTTRSCIVRIPLGDYEAVNVSYPHNVSDEFGVRWLKMVLPGGSQHVELSLQAVQKLRRVR
;
A
#
# COMPACT_ATOMS: atom_id res chain seq x y z
N THR A 1 -11.52 29.31 -50.80
CA THR A 1 -10.50 28.25 -50.94
C THR A 1 -10.21 27.73 -49.55
N TRP A 2 -10.17 26.41 -49.36
CA TRP A 2 -9.74 25.83 -48.09
C TRP A 2 -8.24 25.96 -47.97
N GLU A 3 -7.76 26.36 -46.79
CA GLU A 3 -6.35 26.41 -46.47
C GLU A 3 -6.09 25.41 -45.36
N GLN A 4 -5.08 24.56 -45.55
CA GLN A 4 -4.67 23.61 -44.53
C GLN A 4 -3.67 24.29 -43.60
N LEU A 5 -4.06 24.52 -42.36
CA LEU A 5 -3.19 25.04 -41.31
C LEU A 5 -2.55 23.85 -40.59
N SER A 6 -1.22 23.83 -40.45
CA SER A 6 -0.50 22.76 -39.74
C SER A 6 0.57 23.36 -38.84
N TYR A 7 0.70 22.83 -37.62
CA TYR A 7 1.70 23.25 -36.64
C TYR A 7 2.25 22.02 -35.91
N THR A 8 3.57 21.98 -35.71
CA THR A 8 4.24 20.90 -34.98
C THR A 8 4.88 21.49 -33.74
N PHE A 9 4.70 20.82 -32.60
CA PHE A 9 5.27 21.20 -31.32
C PHE A 9 5.75 19.96 -30.57
N THR A 10 6.63 20.17 -29.60
CA THR A 10 7.07 19.13 -28.66
C THR A 10 6.55 19.50 -27.28
N THR A 11 5.86 18.57 -26.63
CA THR A 11 5.41 18.74 -25.26
C THR A 11 6.60 18.65 -24.30
N GLN A 12 6.58 19.41 -23.21
CA GLN A 12 7.52 19.20 -22.12
C GLN A 12 7.17 17.89 -21.39
N PRO A 13 8.13 17.23 -20.70
CA PRO A 13 7.86 15.99 -19.95
C PRO A 13 6.72 16.09 -18.92
N THR A 14 6.43 17.30 -18.43
CA THR A 14 5.38 17.62 -17.46
C THR A 14 4.02 17.93 -18.11
N THR A 15 3.93 18.11 -19.42
CA THR A 15 2.66 18.42 -20.10
C THR A 15 1.70 17.24 -20.01
N ARG A 16 0.51 17.46 -19.43
CA ARG A 16 -0.56 16.44 -19.29
C ARG A 16 -1.77 16.71 -20.16
N THR A 17 -1.94 17.93 -20.66
CA THR A 17 -3.08 18.32 -21.50
C THR A 17 -2.62 19.27 -22.58
N VAL A 18 -3.13 19.07 -23.80
CA VAL A 18 -2.96 19.99 -24.92
C VAL A 18 -4.34 20.49 -25.31
N ARG A 19 -4.54 21.81 -25.28
CA ARG A 19 -5.75 22.43 -25.82
C ARG A 19 -5.49 22.85 -27.26
N ILE A 20 -6.27 22.31 -28.18
CA ILE A 20 -6.27 22.73 -29.59
C ILE A 20 -7.66 23.28 -29.95
N GLY A 21 -7.68 24.29 -30.82
CA GLY A 21 -8.91 24.88 -31.30
C GLY A 21 -8.63 26.04 -32.24
N PRO A 22 -9.62 26.43 -33.06
CA PRO A 22 -9.49 27.61 -33.90
C PRO A 22 -9.42 28.87 -33.03
N TYR A 23 -8.51 29.77 -33.37
CA TYR A 23 -8.41 31.11 -32.77
C TYR A 23 -8.68 32.15 -33.85
N ILE A 24 -9.65 33.02 -33.61
CA ILE A 24 -9.97 34.14 -34.50
C ILE A 24 -9.72 35.43 -33.73
N TRP A 25 -8.89 36.30 -34.29
CA TRP A 25 -8.70 37.66 -33.82
C TRP A 25 -9.04 38.63 -34.93
N SER A 26 -9.86 39.65 -34.65
CA SER A 26 -10.21 40.72 -35.59
C SER A 26 -9.77 42.06 -35.01
N LEU A 27 -9.09 42.87 -35.81
CA LEU A 27 -8.70 44.24 -35.45
C LEU A 27 -9.89 45.22 -35.46
N GLU A 28 -11.00 44.83 -36.09
CA GLU A 28 -12.22 45.63 -36.23
C GLU A 28 -13.40 44.92 -35.55
N ASP A 29 -14.25 45.70 -34.88
CA ASP A 29 -15.49 45.24 -34.26
C ASP A 29 -16.51 44.85 -35.34
N ALA A 30 -16.57 43.54 -35.66
CA ALA A 30 -17.39 42.98 -36.73
C ALA A 30 -18.91 43.24 -36.54
N SER A 31 -19.34 43.63 -35.33
CA SER A 31 -20.75 43.90 -35.02
C SER A 31 -21.25 45.24 -35.58
N LYS A 32 -20.36 46.20 -35.90
CA LYS A 32 -20.75 47.60 -36.18
C LYS A 32 -20.96 47.97 -37.65
N ASN A 33 -20.45 47.16 -38.60
CA ASN A 33 -20.41 47.55 -40.02
C ASN A 33 -21.34 46.74 -40.95
N GLY A 34 -22.30 45.98 -40.42
CA GLY A 34 -23.32 45.28 -41.23
C GLY A 34 -22.78 44.20 -42.19
N SER A 35 -21.48 43.91 -42.17
CA SER A 35 -20.85 42.86 -42.97
C SER A 35 -20.39 41.73 -42.06
N TRP A 36 -21.01 40.55 -42.23
CA TRP A 36 -20.63 39.35 -41.49
C TRP A 36 -19.33 38.79 -42.08
N ARG A 37 -18.18 39.17 -41.51
CA ARG A 37 -16.92 38.47 -41.80
C ARG A 37 -16.92 37.17 -41.01
N ARG A 38 -16.74 36.04 -41.70
CA ARG A 38 -16.73 34.69 -41.10
C ARG A 38 -15.46 33.95 -41.51
N ALA A 39 -14.89 33.21 -40.58
CA ALA A 39 -13.91 32.17 -40.85
C ALA A 39 -14.55 30.81 -40.52
N THR A 40 -14.42 29.85 -41.42
CA THR A 40 -14.93 28.48 -41.22
C THR A 40 -13.74 27.54 -41.09
N PHE A 41 -13.76 26.73 -40.04
CA PHE A 41 -12.76 25.70 -39.78
C PHE A 41 -13.45 24.34 -39.89
N ASP A 42 -12.74 23.37 -40.46
CA ASP A 42 -13.18 21.98 -40.56
C ASP A 42 -12.00 21.07 -40.20
N ASP A 43 -12.28 19.84 -39.76
CA ASP A 43 -11.30 18.79 -39.45
C ASP A 43 -10.13 19.22 -38.54
N VAL A 44 -10.43 19.80 -37.37
CA VAL A 44 -9.41 20.13 -36.37
C VAL A 44 -8.87 18.84 -35.72
N GLU A 45 -7.65 18.44 -36.06
CA GLU A 45 -7.04 17.17 -35.65
C GLU A 45 -5.71 17.37 -34.90
N LEU A 46 -5.50 16.61 -33.81
CA LEU A 46 -4.20 16.47 -33.15
C LEU A 46 -3.61 15.09 -33.48
N ARG A 47 -2.43 15.06 -34.12
CA ARG A 47 -1.72 13.83 -34.46
C ARG A 47 -0.46 13.69 -33.60
N GLY A 48 -0.34 12.59 -32.86
CA GLY A 48 0.81 12.30 -31.98
C GLY A 48 0.68 10.94 -31.29
N PRO A 49 1.69 10.49 -30.52
CA PRO A 49 1.57 9.28 -29.72
C PRO A 49 0.42 9.46 -28.71
N ALA A 50 -0.51 8.51 -28.69
CA ALA A 50 -1.63 8.54 -27.76
C ALA A 50 -1.12 8.46 -26.32
N GLY A 51 -1.65 9.32 -25.45
CA GLY A 51 -1.35 9.28 -24.02
C GLY A 51 -1.85 7.98 -23.38
N GLN A 52 -1.41 7.68 -22.17
CA GLN A 52 -1.97 6.58 -21.38
C GLN A 52 -3.08 7.10 -20.46
N VAL A 53 -4.12 6.29 -20.24
CA VAL A 53 -5.12 6.49 -19.19
C VAL A 53 -5.12 5.30 -18.24
N SER A 54 -5.48 5.54 -16.99
CA SER A 54 -5.55 4.48 -15.99
C SER A 54 -6.81 3.63 -16.19
N LEU A 55 -6.64 2.32 -16.15
CA LEU A 55 -7.71 1.33 -16.05
C LEU A 55 -7.54 0.58 -14.73
N SER A 56 -8.54 0.65 -13.88
CA SER A 56 -8.55 -0.02 -12.57
C SER A 56 -9.87 -0.75 -12.34
N GLY A 57 -9.97 -1.49 -11.24
CA GLY A 57 -11.21 -2.15 -10.86
C GLY A 57 -10.98 -3.19 -9.78
N THR A 58 -12.07 -3.81 -9.34
CA THR A 58 -12.06 -4.91 -8.38
C THR A 58 -12.51 -6.20 -9.02
N VAL A 59 -11.96 -7.33 -8.57
CA VAL A 59 -12.39 -8.67 -8.92
C VAL A 59 -12.89 -9.36 -7.66
N THR A 60 -14.17 -9.70 -7.69
CA THR A 60 -14.88 -10.41 -6.63
C THR A 60 -15.38 -11.75 -7.16
N CYS A 61 -15.65 -12.71 -6.27
CA CYS A 61 -16.24 -14.00 -6.62
C CYS A 61 -17.13 -14.47 -5.48
N GLY A 62 -18.45 -14.50 -5.73
CA GLY A 62 -19.43 -14.64 -4.67
C GLY A 62 -19.38 -13.49 -3.66
N GLN A 63 -19.22 -12.25 -4.15
CA GLN A 63 -19.10 -11.00 -3.36
C GLN A 63 -17.87 -10.94 -2.44
N LYS A 64 -16.92 -11.87 -2.57
CA LYS A 64 -15.66 -11.84 -1.83
C LYS A 64 -14.52 -11.40 -2.75
N PRO A 65 -13.62 -10.52 -2.29
CA PRO A 65 -12.39 -10.19 -3.00
C PRO A 65 -11.61 -11.42 -3.46
N VAL A 66 -11.10 -11.38 -4.68
CA VAL A 66 -10.29 -12.46 -5.25
C VAL A 66 -8.86 -11.97 -5.39
N ALA A 67 -7.98 -12.42 -4.49
CA ALA A 67 -6.56 -12.11 -4.57
C ALA A 67 -5.86 -12.93 -5.65
N GLY A 68 -4.95 -12.30 -6.41
CA GLY A 68 -4.16 -12.97 -7.46
C GLY A 68 -4.95 -13.37 -8.71
N ALA A 69 -6.16 -12.83 -8.92
CA ALA A 69 -6.86 -12.96 -10.20
C ALA A 69 -6.03 -12.27 -11.30
N ARG A 70 -5.84 -12.92 -12.45
CA ARG A 70 -5.08 -12.38 -13.59
C ARG A 70 -6.02 -11.63 -14.52
N ILE A 71 -5.72 -10.36 -14.78
CA ILE A 71 -6.36 -9.51 -15.78
C ILE A 71 -5.44 -9.45 -16.98
N THR A 72 -5.93 -9.86 -18.14
CA THR A 72 -5.23 -9.79 -19.43
C THR A 72 -5.93 -8.77 -20.31
N LEU A 73 -5.21 -7.78 -20.80
CA LEU A 73 -5.69 -6.77 -21.71
C LEU A 73 -5.30 -7.19 -23.12
N LEU A 74 -6.30 -7.41 -23.98
CA LEU A 74 -6.13 -7.83 -25.37
C LEU A 74 -6.45 -6.65 -26.28
N GLU A 75 -5.46 -6.14 -27.00
CA GLU A 75 -5.68 -5.15 -28.05
C GLU A 75 -6.20 -5.79 -29.34
N LYS A 76 -6.86 -4.99 -30.19
CA LYS A 76 -7.45 -5.46 -31.46
C LYS A 76 -6.41 -6.00 -32.44
N ASP A 77 -5.16 -5.61 -32.31
CA ASP A 77 -4.02 -6.08 -33.11
C ASP A 77 -3.38 -7.38 -32.55
N GLY A 78 -3.86 -7.87 -31.40
CA GLY A 78 -3.38 -9.08 -30.74
C GLY A 78 -2.29 -8.87 -29.69
N GLN A 79 -1.85 -7.63 -29.40
CA GLN A 79 -0.96 -7.38 -28.27
C GLN A 79 -1.62 -7.72 -26.93
N LYS A 80 -0.83 -8.27 -26.00
CA LYS A 80 -1.29 -8.73 -24.68
C LYS A 80 -0.44 -8.14 -23.57
N THR A 81 -1.08 -7.46 -22.62
CA THR A 81 -0.48 -7.10 -21.32
C THR A 81 -1.30 -7.73 -20.20
N SER A 82 -0.70 -7.98 -19.04
CA SER A 82 -1.46 -8.56 -17.92
C SER A 82 -1.00 -8.04 -16.56
N CYS A 83 -1.94 -7.86 -15.63
CA CYS A 83 -1.70 -7.60 -14.22
C CYS A 83 -2.46 -8.62 -13.35
N VAL A 84 -2.22 -8.59 -12.04
CA VAL A 84 -2.93 -9.43 -11.06
C VAL A 84 -3.56 -8.57 -9.98
N THR A 85 -4.63 -9.08 -9.37
CA THR A 85 -5.26 -8.40 -8.23
C THR A 85 -4.46 -8.56 -6.94
N ASP A 86 -4.51 -7.54 -6.09
CA ASP A 86 -3.98 -7.57 -4.73
C ASP A 86 -4.89 -8.35 -3.75
N SER A 87 -4.58 -8.32 -2.45
CA SER A 87 -5.38 -9.01 -1.42
C SER A 87 -6.82 -8.49 -1.26
N SER A 88 -7.09 -7.26 -1.70
CA SER A 88 -8.42 -6.65 -1.72
C SER A 88 -9.19 -6.92 -3.02
N GLY A 89 -8.60 -7.69 -3.94
CA GLY A 89 -9.18 -7.96 -5.25
C GLY A 89 -9.01 -6.82 -6.24
N HIS A 90 -8.24 -5.77 -5.90
CA HIS A 90 -8.09 -4.61 -6.75
C HIS A 90 -6.95 -4.80 -7.78
N TYR A 91 -7.14 -4.28 -8.99
CA TYR A 91 -6.11 -4.24 -10.03
C TYR A 91 -6.00 -2.85 -10.66
N SER A 92 -4.84 -2.55 -11.24
CA SER A 92 -4.62 -1.34 -12.05
C SER A 92 -3.70 -1.64 -13.23
N ALA A 93 -3.90 -0.93 -14.34
CA ALA A 93 -3.12 -1.00 -15.56
C ALA A 93 -3.16 0.35 -16.28
N ALA A 94 -2.10 0.69 -17.02
CA ALA A 94 -2.11 1.81 -17.95
C ALA A 94 -2.48 1.32 -19.35
N VAL A 95 -3.41 1.99 -20.01
CA VAL A 95 -3.91 1.65 -21.34
C VAL A 95 -3.83 2.85 -22.27
N THR A 96 -3.66 2.60 -23.57
CA THR A 96 -3.53 3.64 -24.59
C THR A 96 -4.86 4.37 -24.78
N TYR A 97 -4.85 5.70 -24.68
CA TYR A 97 -6.02 6.56 -24.88
C TYR A 97 -6.63 6.32 -26.27
N GLY A 98 -7.94 6.12 -26.32
CA GLY A 98 -8.70 5.87 -27.55
C GLY A 98 -8.65 4.43 -28.07
N SER A 99 -7.82 3.56 -27.50
CA SER A 99 -7.79 2.13 -27.86
C SER A 99 -8.94 1.36 -27.21
N THR A 100 -9.41 0.33 -27.92
CA THR A 100 -10.39 -0.64 -27.41
C THR A 100 -9.67 -1.90 -26.96
N TYR A 101 -9.94 -2.31 -25.72
CA TYR A 101 -9.35 -3.47 -25.07
C TYR A 101 -10.43 -4.50 -24.75
N THR A 102 -10.12 -5.78 -24.98
CA THR A 102 -10.84 -6.89 -24.37
C THR A 102 -10.12 -7.29 -23.08
N LEU A 103 -10.72 -6.95 -21.95
CA LEU A 103 -10.24 -7.34 -20.63
C LEU A 103 -10.67 -8.76 -20.33
N GLN A 104 -9.74 -9.68 -20.11
CA GLN A 104 -9.99 -11.07 -19.71
C GLN A 104 -9.52 -11.30 -18.28
N VAL A 105 -10.44 -11.65 -17.38
CA VAL A 105 -10.13 -11.88 -15.95
C VAL A 105 -10.30 -13.35 -15.63
N SER A 106 -9.24 -13.98 -15.12
CA SER A 106 -9.24 -15.38 -14.69
C SER A 106 -8.74 -15.51 -13.25
N SER A 107 -9.33 -16.43 -12.48
CA SER A 107 -8.84 -16.79 -11.15
C SER A 107 -9.11 -18.26 -10.86
N ALA A 108 -8.21 -18.90 -10.11
CA ALA A 108 -8.36 -20.30 -9.73
C ALA A 108 -9.66 -20.50 -8.93
N GLY A 109 -10.53 -21.39 -9.41
CA GLY A 109 -11.83 -21.66 -8.78
C GLY A 109 -12.95 -20.68 -9.15
N CYS A 110 -12.75 -19.77 -10.09
CA CYS A 110 -13.81 -18.91 -10.65
C CYS A 110 -13.81 -18.98 -12.20
N VAL A 111 -14.97 -18.78 -12.82
CA VAL A 111 -15.14 -18.78 -14.29
C VAL A 111 -14.54 -17.51 -14.88
N THR A 112 -13.69 -17.66 -15.90
CA THR A 112 -13.09 -16.52 -16.62
C THR A 112 -14.18 -15.63 -17.24
N GLN A 113 -14.04 -14.31 -17.11
CA GLN A 113 -14.94 -13.33 -17.70
C GLN A 113 -14.18 -12.37 -18.62
N THR A 114 -14.88 -11.79 -19.61
CA THR A 114 -14.36 -10.69 -20.41
C THR A 114 -15.28 -9.50 -20.47
N LYS A 115 -14.70 -8.30 -20.59
CA LYS A 115 -15.41 -7.06 -20.92
C LYS A 115 -14.62 -6.29 -21.97
N GLU A 116 -15.32 -5.74 -22.95
CA GLU A 116 -14.71 -4.83 -23.91
C GLU A 116 -14.86 -3.39 -23.41
N VAL A 117 -13.78 -2.61 -23.43
CA VAL A 117 -13.77 -1.21 -22.99
C VAL A 117 -12.96 -0.34 -23.93
N THR A 118 -13.38 0.92 -24.10
CA THR A 118 -12.64 1.93 -24.87
C THR A 118 -12.09 2.98 -23.92
N ALA A 119 -10.78 3.16 -23.94
CA ALA A 119 -10.03 3.95 -22.98
C ALA A 119 -10.04 5.45 -23.31
N THR A 120 -11.17 6.14 -23.15
CA THR A 120 -11.29 7.59 -23.44
C THR A 120 -11.20 8.48 -22.19
N VAL A 121 -11.24 7.89 -21.00
CA VAL A 121 -11.09 8.52 -19.69
C VAL A 121 -10.48 7.49 -18.74
N PRO A 122 -10.05 7.85 -17.52
CA PRO A 122 -9.83 6.87 -16.46
C PRO A 122 -11.03 5.93 -16.31
N LEU A 123 -10.79 4.63 -16.41
CA LEU A 123 -11.84 3.61 -16.37
C LEU A 123 -11.76 2.81 -15.07
N ILE A 124 -12.93 2.54 -14.47
CA ILE A 124 -13.09 1.57 -13.39
C ILE A 124 -13.96 0.43 -13.93
N VAL A 125 -13.44 -0.79 -13.93
CA VAL A 125 -14.11 -1.97 -14.49
C VAL A 125 -14.09 -3.11 -13.48
N ASP A 126 -15.18 -3.25 -12.75
CA ASP A 126 -15.30 -4.33 -11.77
C ASP A 126 -15.72 -5.65 -12.42
N PHE A 127 -15.27 -6.77 -11.87
CA PHE A 127 -15.64 -8.13 -12.23
C PHE A 127 -16.23 -8.84 -11.02
N GLU A 128 -17.42 -9.43 -11.17
CA GLU A 128 -17.99 -10.39 -10.22
C GLU A 128 -17.92 -11.77 -10.89
N LEU A 129 -16.82 -12.47 -10.67
CA LEU A 129 -16.61 -13.80 -11.19
C LEU A 129 -17.61 -14.77 -10.57
N THR A 130 -18.10 -15.71 -11.37
CA THR A 130 -18.88 -16.82 -10.83
C THR A 130 -17.92 -17.85 -10.29
N ALA A 131 -18.02 -18.21 -9.00
CA ALA A 131 -17.28 -19.35 -8.48
C ALA A 131 -17.55 -20.56 -9.37
N VAL A 132 -16.50 -21.28 -9.74
CA VAL A 132 -16.65 -22.63 -10.28
C VAL A 132 -17.33 -23.39 -9.16
N GLY A 133 -18.62 -23.65 -9.32
CA GLY A 133 -19.35 -24.51 -8.40
C GLY A 133 -18.70 -25.89 -8.34
N ALA A 134 -19.33 -26.85 -7.67
CA ALA A 134 -19.03 -28.25 -7.91
C ALA A 134 -19.52 -28.67 -9.32
N ASN A 135 -19.17 -27.89 -10.36
CA ASN A 135 -19.40 -28.22 -11.74
C ASN A 135 -18.57 -29.45 -12.02
N LEU A 136 -19.27 -30.56 -12.18
CA LEU A 136 -18.65 -31.85 -12.40
C LEU A 136 -18.22 -32.04 -13.86
N LEU A 137 -18.60 -31.12 -14.76
CA LEU A 137 -18.10 -31.08 -16.14
C LEU A 137 -16.78 -30.31 -16.23
N PHE A 138 -15.83 -30.88 -16.95
CA PHE A 138 -14.57 -30.22 -17.26
C PHE A 138 -14.77 -29.29 -18.45
N ASN A 139 -14.85 -27.99 -18.19
CA ASN A 139 -15.03 -26.98 -19.25
C ASN A 139 -13.85 -26.00 -19.42
N PRO A 140 -12.56 -26.37 -19.24
CA PRO A 140 -11.53 -25.45 -19.66
C PRO A 140 -11.34 -25.61 -21.16
N ASN A 141 -11.41 -24.48 -21.85
CA ASN A 141 -10.84 -24.34 -23.16
C ASN A 141 -11.50 -25.29 -24.17
N PHE A 142 -12.74 -24.97 -24.56
CA PHE A 142 -13.11 -25.22 -25.96
C PHE A 142 -12.04 -24.66 -26.93
N ASP A 143 -11.14 -23.79 -26.42
CA ASP A 143 -10.04 -22.98 -27.00
C ASP A 143 -8.96 -23.65 -27.88
N ASP A 144 -8.87 -24.99 -27.93
CA ASP A 144 -7.90 -25.70 -28.76
C ASP A 144 -8.62 -26.60 -29.79
N PRO A 145 -8.52 -26.30 -31.10
CA PRO A 145 -9.08 -27.13 -32.18
C PRO A 145 -8.60 -28.58 -32.13
N ALA A 146 -7.42 -28.85 -31.57
CA ALA A 146 -6.87 -30.20 -31.37
C ALA A 146 -7.18 -30.78 -29.97
N GLY A 147 -7.63 -29.97 -29.01
CA GLY A 147 -7.65 -30.29 -27.59
C GLY A 147 -9.03 -30.58 -26.97
N TRP A 148 -10.15 -30.11 -27.52
CA TRP A 148 -11.45 -30.30 -26.85
C TRP A 148 -11.89 -31.78 -26.72
N LEU A 149 -11.46 -32.66 -27.64
CA LEU A 149 -11.62 -34.13 -27.49
C LEU A 149 -10.74 -34.70 -26.36
N SER A 150 -9.57 -34.11 -26.11
CA SER A 150 -8.68 -34.50 -25.00
C SER A 150 -9.21 -34.09 -23.61
N GLY A 151 -10.11 -33.09 -23.57
CA GLY A 151 -10.82 -32.65 -22.36
C GLY A 151 -12.02 -33.54 -21.96
N GLY A 152 -12.18 -34.69 -22.59
CA GLY A 152 -13.24 -35.66 -22.27
C GLY A 152 -14.59 -35.41 -22.95
N TRP A 153 -14.71 -34.37 -23.80
CA TRP A 153 -15.89 -34.19 -24.66
C TRP A 153 -15.89 -35.22 -25.79
N GLN A 154 -17.07 -35.78 -26.06
CA GLN A 154 -17.32 -36.76 -27.11
C GLN A 154 -18.45 -36.29 -28.01
N THR A 155 -18.46 -36.79 -29.25
CA THR A 155 -19.51 -36.49 -30.22
C THR A 155 -20.15 -37.78 -30.75
N THR A 156 -21.43 -37.71 -31.10
CA THR A 156 -22.12 -38.81 -31.79
C THR A 156 -23.20 -38.26 -32.73
N GLY A 157 -23.47 -38.97 -33.81
CA GLY A 157 -24.53 -38.66 -34.76
C GLY A 157 -24.00 -38.21 -36.14
N PRO A 158 -24.87 -38.19 -37.16
CA PRO A 158 -24.48 -37.81 -38.53
C PRO A 158 -24.22 -36.31 -38.72
N ALA A 159 -24.62 -35.45 -37.78
CA ALA A 159 -24.32 -34.02 -37.85
C ALA A 159 -22.89 -33.73 -37.37
N SER A 160 -22.21 -32.83 -38.07
CA SER A 160 -20.85 -32.41 -37.77
C SER A 160 -20.82 -31.49 -36.54
N VAL A 161 -19.80 -31.67 -35.69
CA VAL A 161 -19.60 -30.86 -34.48
C VAL A 161 -18.26 -30.16 -34.57
N PHE A 162 -18.24 -28.84 -34.35
CA PHE A 162 -17.03 -28.01 -34.49
C PHE A 162 -16.87 -27.05 -33.32
N ALA A 163 -15.63 -26.72 -32.98
CA ALA A 163 -15.33 -25.54 -32.17
C ALA A 163 -15.70 -24.27 -32.95
N GLU A 164 -16.27 -23.27 -32.28
CA GLU A 164 -16.84 -22.10 -32.97
C GLU A 164 -15.80 -21.09 -33.47
N THR A 165 -14.57 -21.10 -32.95
CA THR A 165 -13.47 -20.23 -33.45
C THR A 165 -12.81 -20.71 -34.73
N ALA A 166 -13.12 -21.90 -35.24
CA ALA A 166 -12.46 -22.48 -36.41
C ALA A 166 -12.70 -21.73 -37.74
N ASN A 167 -13.23 -20.49 -37.72
CA ASN A 167 -13.87 -19.87 -38.87
C ASN A 167 -13.53 -18.38 -39.04
N LEU A 168 -12.55 -18.08 -39.90
CA LEU A 168 -12.42 -16.77 -40.57
C LEU A 168 -13.43 -16.61 -41.73
N GLU A 169 -14.10 -17.68 -42.15
CA GLU A 169 -14.94 -17.73 -43.35
C GLU A 169 -16.47 -17.59 -43.09
N PHE A 170 -16.95 -17.62 -41.84
CA PHE A 170 -18.36 -17.95 -41.55
C PHE A 170 -19.10 -17.00 -40.59
N GLY A 171 -18.82 -15.70 -40.70
CA GLY A 171 -19.50 -14.64 -39.93
C GLY A 171 -18.96 -14.45 -38.52
N GLN A 172 -19.63 -13.61 -37.73
CA GLN A 172 -19.20 -13.26 -36.37
C GLN A 172 -19.16 -14.50 -35.46
N VAL A 173 -18.07 -14.67 -34.72
CA VAL A 173 -17.93 -15.69 -33.67
C VAL A 173 -19.02 -15.46 -32.62
N CYS A 174 -19.80 -16.49 -32.28
CA CYS A 174 -20.98 -16.35 -31.42
C CYS A 174 -20.77 -17.05 -30.08
N VAL A 175 -19.83 -16.56 -29.27
CA VAL A 175 -19.54 -17.04 -27.90
C VAL A 175 -20.34 -16.25 -26.84
N ASP A 176 -20.73 -16.88 -25.73
CA ASP A 176 -21.42 -16.24 -24.58
C ASP A 176 -20.42 -15.79 -23.53
N THR A 177 -19.34 -16.56 -23.41
CA THR A 177 -18.19 -16.32 -22.53
C THR A 177 -16.93 -16.08 -23.36
N PRO A 178 -15.83 -15.58 -22.79
CA PRO A 178 -14.58 -15.44 -23.53
C PRO A 178 -13.92 -16.72 -24.01
N SER A 179 -14.42 -17.88 -23.60
CA SER A 179 -13.99 -19.17 -24.13
C SER A 179 -14.76 -19.51 -25.41
N GLN A 180 -14.13 -20.32 -26.26
CA GLN A 180 -14.79 -20.96 -27.40
C GLN A 180 -16.11 -21.64 -27.00
N ALA A 181 -17.04 -21.73 -27.95
CA ALA A 181 -18.26 -22.54 -27.82
C ALA A 181 -18.19 -23.72 -28.79
N VAL A 182 -19.08 -24.70 -28.62
CA VAL A 182 -19.23 -25.80 -29.57
C VAL A 182 -20.49 -25.60 -30.40
N CYS A 183 -20.40 -25.85 -31.70
CA CYS A 183 -21.55 -25.78 -32.61
C CYS A 183 -21.81 -27.11 -33.29
N ILE A 184 -23.09 -27.45 -33.43
CA ILE A 184 -23.57 -28.61 -34.19
C ILE A 184 -24.14 -28.11 -35.52
N ARG A 185 -23.79 -28.79 -36.63
CA ARG A 185 -24.13 -28.43 -38.02
C ARG A 185 -24.53 -29.66 -38.84
N GLY A 186 -25.47 -29.51 -39.78
CA GLY A 186 -25.75 -30.52 -40.80
C GLY A 186 -27.25 -30.80 -41.02
N PRO A 187 -27.73 -30.87 -42.27
CA PRO A 187 -29.15 -31.07 -42.58
C PRO A 187 -29.66 -32.46 -42.20
N ASN A 188 -30.93 -32.50 -41.82
CA ASN A 188 -31.72 -33.71 -41.56
C ASN A 188 -31.06 -34.72 -40.60
N ALA A 189 -30.19 -34.24 -39.72
CA ALA A 189 -29.32 -35.05 -38.89
C ALA A 189 -29.36 -34.60 -37.44
N ALA A 190 -29.37 -35.57 -36.52
CA ALA A 190 -29.14 -35.32 -35.11
C ALA A 190 -27.63 -35.28 -34.81
N GLY A 191 -27.17 -34.30 -34.05
CA GLY A 191 -25.83 -34.25 -33.51
C GLY A 191 -25.85 -34.13 -32.00
N ARG A 192 -24.80 -34.66 -31.36
CA ARG A 192 -24.58 -34.57 -29.92
C ARG A 192 -23.13 -34.21 -29.63
N VAL A 193 -22.96 -33.42 -28.57
CA VAL A 193 -21.67 -33.16 -27.91
C VAL A 193 -21.87 -33.28 -26.40
N PHE A 194 -21.08 -34.10 -25.73
CA PHE A 194 -21.31 -34.41 -24.31
C PHE A 194 -20.03 -34.82 -23.56
N GLN A 195 -20.13 -34.85 -22.24
CA GLN A 195 -19.13 -35.43 -21.34
C GLN A 195 -19.77 -36.49 -20.44
N ASP A 196 -19.03 -37.55 -20.16
CA ASP A 196 -19.42 -38.58 -19.18
C ASP A 196 -18.77 -38.26 -17.83
N VAL A 197 -19.61 -38.04 -16.82
CA VAL A 197 -19.17 -37.62 -15.49
C VAL A 197 -19.56 -38.64 -14.46
N ARG A 198 -18.61 -39.04 -13.62
CA ARG A 198 -18.90 -39.94 -12.48
C ARG A 198 -19.68 -39.17 -11.41
N ILE A 199 -20.82 -39.70 -11.01
CA ILE A 199 -21.73 -39.08 -10.04
C ILE A 199 -22.13 -40.05 -8.92
N ARG A 200 -22.61 -39.51 -7.79
CA ARG A 200 -23.17 -40.34 -6.70
C ARG A 200 -24.57 -40.86 -7.08
N PRO A 201 -24.83 -42.18 -6.92
CA PRO A 201 -26.18 -42.72 -7.00
C PRO A 201 -27.12 -42.08 -5.97
N GLY A 202 -28.40 -41.96 -6.28
CA GLY A 202 -29.44 -41.47 -5.37
C GLY A 202 -29.48 -39.95 -5.13
N MET A 203 -28.53 -39.18 -5.68
CA MET A 203 -28.47 -37.72 -5.50
C MET A 203 -29.16 -36.96 -6.63
N THR A 204 -29.63 -35.75 -6.35
CA THR A 204 -30.16 -34.84 -7.36
C THR A 204 -29.05 -33.95 -7.92
N TYR A 205 -29.08 -33.75 -9.24
CA TYR A 205 -28.17 -32.91 -9.99
C TYR A 205 -28.95 -31.94 -10.87
N THR A 206 -28.32 -30.82 -11.22
CA THR A 206 -28.83 -29.85 -12.18
C THR A 206 -27.81 -29.64 -13.28
N ALA A 207 -28.15 -30.08 -14.48
CA ALA A 207 -27.41 -29.74 -15.69
C ALA A 207 -27.88 -28.37 -16.21
N SER A 208 -26.95 -27.57 -16.73
CA SER A 208 -27.30 -26.33 -17.45
C SER A 208 -26.34 -26.03 -18.59
N CYS A 209 -26.79 -25.27 -19.58
CA CYS A 209 -25.92 -24.69 -20.61
C CYS A 209 -26.50 -23.40 -21.17
N ARG A 210 -25.67 -22.65 -21.88
CA ARG A 210 -26.06 -21.52 -22.71
C ARG A 210 -26.20 -22.03 -24.14
N PHE A 211 -27.30 -21.68 -24.78
CA PHE A 211 -27.65 -22.11 -26.12
C PHE A 211 -27.99 -20.90 -26.99
N ARG A 212 -27.44 -20.85 -28.20
CA ARG A 212 -27.78 -19.83 -29.20
C ARG A 212 -28.02 -20.51 -30.56
N PRO A 213 -29.24 -20.43 -31.11
CA PRO A 213 -29.47 -20.75 -32.51
C PRO A 213 -28.95 -19.56 -33.33
N THR A 214 -27.97 -19.82 -34.21
CA THR A 214 -27.33 -18.75 -34.98
C THR A 214 -27.67 -18.85 -36.46
N THR A 215 -27.88 -17.69 -37.08
CA THR A 215 -28.22 -17.49 -38.48
C THR A 215 -27.33 -16.43 -39.12
N ASP A 216 -26.99 -16.58 -40.40
CA ASP A 216 -26.42 -15.48 -41.18
C ASP A 216 -27.57 -14.72 -41.85
N ALA A 217 -27.69 -13.43 -41.54
CA ALA A 217 -28.75 -12.57 -42.03
C ALA A 217 -28.81 -12.50 -43.57
N ARG A 218 -27.72 -12.83 -44.27
CA ARG A 218 -27.65 -12.83 -45.75
C ARG A 218 -28.41 -13.98 -46.40
N TYR A 219 -28.69 -15.08 -45.68
CA TYR A 219 -29.18 -16.33 -46.28
C TYR A 219 -30.56 -16.78 -45.75
N GLY A 220 -31.27 -15.96 -44.97
CA GLY A 220 -32.70 -16.20 -44.67
C GLY A 220 -33.00 -17.50 -43.92
N SER A 221 -32.46 -17.66 -42.71
CA SER A 221 -32.67 -18.85 -41.88
C SER A 221 -34.13 -19.12 -41.46
N VAL A 222 -34.42 -20.39 -41.18
CA VAL A 222 -35.72 -20.89 -40.70
C VAL A 222 -35.73 -21.32 -39.22
N TRP A 223 -34.71 -20.96 -38.43
CA TRP A 223 -34.81 -21.09 -36.97
C TRP A 223 -36.05 -20.35 -36.46
N GLY A 224 -36.90 -21.07 -35.74
CA GLY A 224 -38.17 -20.57 -35.23
C GLY A 224 -39.32 -20.54 -36.24
N THR A 225 -39.15 -21.07 -37.45
CA THR A 225 -40.25 -21.29 -38.42
C THR A 225 -40.51 -22.77 -38.68
N ASN A 226 -39.50 -23.65 -38.58
CA ASN A 226 -39.70 -25.10 -38.66
C ASN A 226 -39.68 -25.72 -37.24
N PRO A 227 -40.80 -26.28 -36.74
CA PRO A 227 -40.86 -26.85 -35.39
C PRO A 227 -40.02 -28.12 -35.23
N SER A 228 -39.59 -28.75 -36.32
CA SER A 228 -38.69 -29.91 -36.28
C SER A 228 -37.24 -29.53 -36.00
N GLN A 229 -36.86 -28.25 -36.12
CA GLN A 229 -35.51 -27.78 -35.80
C GLN A 229 -35.36 -27.56 -34.29
N ILE A 230 -34.56 -28.39 -33.65
CA ILE A 230 -34.50 -28.47 -32.18
C ILE A 230 -33.06 -28.28 -31.72
N GLY A 231 -32.85 -27.38 -30.76
CA GLY A 231 -31.67 -27.35 -29.91
C GLY A 231 -32.08 -27.73 -28.48
N ALA A 232 -31.30 -28.56 -27.80
CA ALA A 232 -31.62 -29.02 -26.45
C ALA A 232 -30.37 -29.27 -25.60
N LEU A 233 -30.52 -29.12 -24.29
CA LEU A 233 -29.62 -29.74 -23.31
C LEU A 233 -30.16 -31.13 -23.00
N PHE A 234 -29.30 -32.14 -22.97
CA PHE A 234 -29.68 -33.51 -22.64
C PHE A 234 -28.86 -34.10 -21.50
N VAL A 235 -29.46 -35.08 -20.81
CA VAL A 235 -28.84 -35.91 -19.79
C VAL A 235 -29.23 -37.37 -20.01
N GLN A 236 -28.25 -38.28 -19.97
CA GLN A 236 -28.45 -39.73 -19.93
C GLN A 236 -27.69 -40.33 -18.74
N GLN A 237 -28.36 -41.16 -17.94
CA GLN A 237 -27.72 -41.87 -16.83
C GLN A 237 -27.14 -43.19 -17.31
N TYR A 238 -26.03 -43.63 -16.70
CA TYR A 238 -25.31 -44.86 -17.03
C TYR A 238 -24.89 -45.62 -15.77
N ASP A 239 -24.86 -46.95 -15.86
CA ASP A 239 -24.31 -47.82 -14.81
C ASP A 239 -22.77 -47.84 -14.81
N ALA A 240 -22.18 -48.63 -13.91
CA ALA A 240 -20.71 -48.74 -13.81
C ALA A 240 -20.05 -49.39 -15.04
N ALA A 241 -20.82 -50.09 -15.88
CA ALA A 241 -20.38 -50.72 -17.14
C ALA A 241 -20.71 -49.85 -18.37
N MET A 242 -21.09 -48.58 -18.16
CA MET A 242 -21.50 -47.64 -19.21
C MET A 242 -22.69 -48.13 -20.05
N GLN A 243 -23.61 -48.89 -19.44
CA GLN A 243 -24.91 -49.19 -20.04
C GLN A 243 -25.96 -48.14 -19.64
N PRO A 244 -26.79 -47.65 -20.59
CA PRO A 244 -27.73 -46.58 -20.31
C PRO A 244 -28.83 -47.05 -19.35
N ILE A 245 -29.12 -46.25 -18.32
CA ILE A 245 -30.19 -46.46 -17.36
C ILE A 245 -31.33 -45.47 -17.66
N GLY A 246 -32.52 -46.00 -17.92
CA GLY A 246 -33.70 -45.20 -18.22
C GLY A 246 -33.61 -44.45 -19.56
N VAL A 247 -34.58 -43.59 -19.81
CA VAL A 247 -34.66 -42.79 -21.04
C VAL A 247 -33.88 -41.48 -20.92
N GLU A 248 -33.26 -41.07 -22.02
CA GLU A 248 -32.60 -39.77 -22.15
C GLU A 248 -33.59 -38.64 -21.85
N GLN A 249 -33.19 -37.71 -20.99
CA GLN A 249 -33.99 -36.54 -20.65
C GLN A 249 -33.47 -35.33 -21.43
N ARG A 250 -34.37 -34.49 -21.93
CA ARG A 250 -34.02 -33.30 -22.71
C ARG A 250 -34.83 -32.09 -22.25
N VAL A 251 -34.20 -30.93 -22.24
CA VAL A 251 -34.87 -29.63 -22.19
C VAL A 251 -34.59 -28.90 -23.51
N GLN A 252 -35.65 -28.71 -24.29
CA GLN A 252 -35.54 -28.06 -25.60
C GLN A 252 -35.54 -26.54 -25.44
N ALA A 253 -34.78 -25.87 -26.29
CA ALA A 253 -34.84 -24.43 -26.44
C ALA A 253 -36.11 -24.03 -27.20
N TYR A 254 -36.77 -22.97 -26.75
CA TYR A 254 -37.88 -22.39 -27.49
C TYR A 254 -37.32 -21.36 -28.47
N VAL A 255 -37.30 -21.70 -29.75
CA VAL A 255 -36.78 -20.83 -30.81
C VAL A 255 -37.93 -20.25 -31.63
N THR A 256 -37.92 -18.95 -31.80
CA THR A 256 -38.84 -18.13 -32.58
C THR A 256 -38.03 -17.20 -33.46
N THR A 257 -38.66 -16.60 -34.46
CA THR A 257 -38.02 -15.56 -35.27
C THR A 257 -37.55 -14.34 -34.46
N ALA A 258 -38.14 -14.09 -33.28
CA ALA A 258 -37.80 -12.95 -32.42
C ALA A 258 -36.64 -13.22 -31.43
N ASN A 259 -36.33 -14.49 -31.16
CA ASN A 259 -35.25 -14.89 -30.24
C ASN A 259 -34.18 -15.78 -30.89
N ARG A 260 -34.28 -16.06 -32.19
CA ARG A 260 -33.14 -16.53 -32.97
C ARG A 260 -32.02 -15.49 -32.89
N ASP A 261 -30.78 -15.95 -32.81
CA ASP A 261 -29.58 -15.16 -32.55
C ASP A 261 -29.46 -14.56 -31.14
N LYS A 262 -30.30 -14.95 -30.18
CA LYS A 262 -30.14 -14.60 -28.75
C LYS A 262 -29.75 -15.83 -27.93
N TRP A 263 -28.87 -15.61 -26.95
CA TRP A 263 -28.52 -16.62 -25.97
C TRP A 263 -29.69 -16.96 -25.05
N GLN A 264 -29.89 -18.25 -24.82
CA GLN A 264 -30.88 -18.82 -23.92
C GLN A 264 -30.18 -19.70 -22.90
N THR A 265 -30.69 -19.74 -21.67
CA THR A 265 -30.20 -20.68 -20.65
C THR A 265 -31.12 -21.90 -20.59
N LEU A 266 -30.55 -23.07 -20.84
CA LEU A 266 -31.23 -24.35 -20.68
C LEU A 266 -30.84 -24.97 -19.34
N LYS A 267 -31.82 -25.49 -18.59
CA LYS A 267 -31.61 -26.15 -17.29
C LYS A 267 -32.44 -27.41 -17.18
N LEU A 268 -31.83 -28.50 -16.72
CA LEU A 268 -32.46 -29.80 -16.53
C LEU A 268 -32.03 -30.38 -15.19
N SER A 269 -32.98 -30.66 -14.30
CA SER A 269 -32.69 -31.34 -13.03
C SER A 269 -33.08 -32.81 -13.10
N PHE A 270 -32.23 -33.70 -12.58
CA PHE A 270 -32.49 -35.13 -12.55
C PHE A 270 -31.97 -35.76 -11.25
N THR A 271 -32.62 -36.85 -10.83
CA THR A 271 -32.15 -37.65 -9.69
C THR A 271 -31.47 -38.91 -10.22
N ALA A 272 -30.23 -39.15 -9.77
CA ALA A 272 -29.47 -40.34 -10.12
C ALA A 272 -30.13 -41.59 -9.52
N SER A 273 -30.41 -42.61 -10.33
CA SER A 273 -30.91 -43.89 -9.83
C SER A 273 -29.88 -44.56 -8.91
N PRO A 274 -30.27 -45.53 -8.06
CA PRO A 274 -29.33 -46.31 -7.27
C PRO A 274 -28.29 -47.08 -8.09
N ALA A 275 -28.59 -47.41 -9.34
CA ALA A 275 -27.67 -48.10 -10.25
C ALA A 275 -26.75 -47.14 -11.02
N THR A 276 -26.99 -45.82 -10.93
CA THR A 276 -26.30 -44.81 -11.73
C THR A 276 -24.90 -44.53 -11.19
N ALA A 277 -23.88 -44.80 -11.99
CA ALA A 277 -22.49 -44.48 -11.69
C ALA A 277 -21.99 -43.25 -12.47
N TYR A 278 -22.57 -42.99 -13.65
CA TYR A 278 -22.20 -41.87 -14.51
C TYR A 278 -23.43 -41.12 -15.04
N ALA A 279 -23.27 -39.83 -15.31
CA ALA A 279 -24.19 -39.02 -16.10
C ALA A 279 -23.46 -38.47 -17.32
N ARG A 280 -24.08 -38.67 -18.48
CA ARG A 280 -23.71 -38.05 -19.74
C ARG A 280 -24.49 -36.75 -19.87
N VAL A 281 -23.79 -35.63 -20.01
CA VAL A 281 -24.41 -34.30 -20.08
C VAL A 281 -23.88 -33.53 -21.27
N GLY A 282 -24.76 -32.91 -22.05
CA GLY A 282 -24.32 -32.26 -23.28
C GLY A 282 -25.38 -31.52 -24.09
N GLY A 283 -24.94 -30.92 -25.20
CA GLY A 283 -25.78 -30.30 -26.21
C GLY A 283 -26.28 -31.32 -27.24
N TYR A 284 -27.54 -31.19 -27.63
CA TYR A 284 -28.20 -31.96 -28.69
C TYR A 284 -28.80 -30.99 -29.70
N ALA A 285 -28.63 -31.24 -30.99
CA ALA A 285 -29.36 -30.51 -32.01
C ALA A 285 -29.87 -31.44 -33.11
N TYR A 286 -31.04 -31.12 -33.64
CA TYR A 286 -31.56 -31.66 -34.88
C TYR A 286 -31.84 -30.49 -35.82
N LEU A 287 -31.08 -30.42 -36.92
CA LEU A 287 -31.21 -29.34 -37.90
C LEU A 287 -31.89 -29.91 -39.14
N VAL A 288 -32.98 -29.27 -39.58
CA VAL A 288 -33.65 -29.66 -40.83
C VAL A 288 -32.92 -29.07 -42.04
N ASP A 289 -32.36 -27.86 -41.89
CA ASP A 289 -31.75 -27.14 -43.01
C ASP A 289 -30.32 -27.52 -43.27
N ASP A 290 -29.94 -27.32 -44.52
CA ASP A 290 -28.56 -27.47 -44.96
C ASP A 290 -27.73 -26.26 -44.53
N TYR A 291 -26.62 -26.55 -43.84
CA TYR A 291 -25.65 -25.55 -43.42
C TYR A 291 -25.11 -24.79 -44.64
N ASP A 292 -24.90 -25.48 -45.78
CA ASP A 292 -24.29 -24.89 -46.97
C ASP A 292 -25.20 -23.85 -47.66
N SER A 293 -26.52 -23.91 -47.42
CA SER A 293 -27.48 -22.97 -47.99
C SER A 293 -27.87 -21.82 -47.06
N ASN A 294 -27.94 -22.07 -45.75
CA ASN A 294 -28.55 -21.14 -44.79
C ASN A 294 -27.66 -20.80 -43.57
N LEU A 295 -26.45 -21.37 -43.49
CA LEU A 295 -25.48 -21.22 -42.39
C LEU A 295 -26.09 -21.44 -40.99
N ALA A 296 -27.14 -22.26 -40.89
CA ALA A 296 -27.83 -22.53 -39.63
C ALA A 296 -26.98 -23.41 -38.70
N ARG A 297 -26.77 -22.96 -37.46
CA ARG A 297 -26.03 -23.73 -36.44
C ARG A 297 -26.65 -23.64 -35.06
N ALA A 298 -26.47 -24.70 -34.27
CA ALA A 298 -26.83 -24.75 -32.85
C ALA A 298 -25.57 -24.62 -32.00
N THR A 299 -25.38 -23.46 -31.36
CA THR A 299 -24.20 -23.18 -30.54
C THR A 299 -24.51 -23.43 -29.06
N PHE A 300 -23.61 -24.13 -28.38
CA PHE A 300 -23.67 -24.42 -26.94
C PHE A 300 -22.41 -23.90 -26.25
N ASP A 301 -22.60 -23.18 -25.15
CA ASP A 301 -21.54 -22.62 -24.31
C ASP A 301 -21.87 -22.86 -22.83
N THR A 302 -20.87 -22.76 -21.95
CA THR A 302 -21.03 -22.76 -20.49
C THR A 302 -21.83 -23.96 -19.98
N CYS A 303 -21.52 -25.16 -20.48
CA CYS A 303 -22.13 -26.40 -19.99
C CYS A 303 -21.69 -26.68 -18.54
N ARG A 304 -22.66 -26.96 -17.66
CA ARG A 304 -22.47 -27.24 -16.23
C ARG A 304 -23.27 -28.45 -15.79
N LEU A 305 -22.73 -29.19 -14.83
CA LEU A 305 -23.44 -30.20 -14.05
C LEU A 305 -23.18 -29.92 -12.56
N ASP A 306 -24.16 -29.32 -11.91
CA ASP A 306 -24.09 -29.01 -10.48
C ASP A 306 -24.68 -30.17 -9.67
N GLY A 307 -23.95 -30.63 -8.66
CA GLY A 307 -24.42 -31.62 -7.70
C GLY A 307 -23.28 -32.23 -6.89
N ALA A 308 -23.59 -33.19 -6.04
CA ALA A 308 -22.58 -33.83 -5.20
C ALA A 308 -21.62 -34.64 -6.07
N ALA A 309 -20.37 -34.17 -6.22
CA ALA A 309 -19.31 -34.92 -6.88
C ALA A 309 -19.29 -36.35 -6.34
N ALA A 310 -19.20 -37.36 -7.23
CA ALA A 310 -18.76 -38.69 -6.78
C ALA A 310 -17.52 -38.46 -5.91
N PRO A 311 -17.46 -39.00 -4.68
CA PRO A 311 -16.32 -38.73 -3.83
C PRO A 311 -15.08 -39.17 -4.61
N GLY A 312 -14.29 -38.18 -5.06
CA GLY A 312 -12.87 -38.41 -5.28
C GLY A 312 -12.36 -39.03 -3.99
N THR A 313 -11.49 -40.01 -4.11
CA THR A 313 -10.94 -40.60 -2.88
C THR A 313 -10.27 -39.44 -2.15
N SER A 314 -10.60 -39.18 -0.88
CA SER A 314 -9.82 -38.19 -0.14
C SER A 314 -8.41 -38.75 0.04
N VAL A 315 -7.42 -37.89 0.21
CA VAL A 315 -6.06 -38.37 0.51
C VAL A 315 -6.07 -39.28 1.74
N GLY A 316 -6.90 -38.97 2.74
CA GLY A 316 -7.11 -39.81 3.92
C GLY A 316 -7.75 -41.18 3.61
N LEU A 317 -8.69 -41.26 2.65
CA LEU A 317 -9.26 -42.53 2.19
C LEU A 317 -8.24 -43.33 1.37
N ALA A 318 -7.45 -42.67 0.52
CA ALA A 318 -6.44 -43.31 -0.32
C ALA A 318 -5.40 -44.04 0.53
N LYS A 319 -4.96 -43.42 1.62
CA LYS A 319 -4.05 -44.07 2.58
C LYS A 319 -4.59 -45.36 3.18
N ARG A 320 -5.91 -45.54 3.27
CA ARG A 320 -6.58 -46.74 3.83
C ARG A 320 -6.84 -47.85 2.81
N MET A 321 -6.65 -47.59 1.53
CA MET A 321 -6.79 -48.61 0.48
C MET A 321 -5.67 -49.65 0.60
N THR A 322 -5.81 -50.83 0.01
CA THR A 322 -4.71 -51.82 -0.02
C THR A 322 -3.73 -51.49 -1.15
N ASP A 323 -2.49 -51.96 -1.04
CA ASP A 323 -1.53 -51.83 -2.15
C ASP A 323 -2.06 -52.47 -3.44
N GLY A 324 -1.79 -51.82 -4.57
CA GLY A 324 -2.28 -52.20 -5.89
C GLY A 324 -3.69 -51.70 -6.24
N GLN A 325 -4.45 -51.17 -5.27
CA GLN A 325 -5.81 -50.68 -5.53
C GLN A 325 -5.76 -49.35 -6.31
N SER A 326 -6.51 -49.27 -7.42
CA SER A 326 -6.58 -48.05 -8.22
C SER A 326 -7.25 -46.91 -7.46
N VAL A 327 -6.66 -45.73 -7.52
CA VAL A 327 -7.13 -44.50 -6.89
C VAL A 327 -7.16 -43.36 -7.91
N SER A 328 -8.13 -42.47 -7.74
CA SER A 328 -8.20 -41.19 -8.46
C SER A 328 -8.42 -40.07 -7.44
N LEU A 329 -7.43 -39.19 -7.34
CA LEU A 329 -7.45 -37.98 -6.52
C LEU A 329 -7.60 -36.79 -7.46
N VAL A 330 -8.56 -35.92 -7.14
CA VAL A 330 -8.90 -34.79 -7.99
C VAL A 330 -8.63 -33.49 -7.24
N GLY A 331 -7.98 -32.55 -7.92
CA GLY A 331 -7.82 -31.17 -7.46
C GLY A 331 -6.91 -30.98 -6.24
N LYS A 332 -5.79 -31.73 -6.14
CA LYS A 332 -4.89 -31.66 -4.98
C LYS A 332 -3.71 -30.72 -5.25
N ILE A 333 -3.22 -30.04 -4.24
CA ILE A 333 -2.13 -29.05 -4.39
C ILE A 333 -0.80 -29.73 -4.12
N THR A 334 0.14 -29.63 -5.05
CA THR A 334 1.53 -30.05 -4.86
C THR A 334 2.24 -29.11 -3.87
N THR A 335 2.66 -29.60 -2.72
CA THR A 335 3.26 -28.76 -1.65
C THR A 335 4.77 -28.81 -1.57
N ALA A 336 5.37 -29.90 -2.04
CA ALA A 336 6.81 -30.03 -2.17
C ALA A 336 7.12 -31.01 -3.31
N CYS A 337 8.07 -30.65 -4.18
CA CYS A 337 8.57 -31.51 -5.25
C CYS A 337 10.02 -31.95 -4.94
N PHE A 338 10.34 -33.19 -5.32
CA PHE A 338 11.66 -33.80 -5.19
C PHE A 338 11.98 -34.58 -6.46
N ASN A 339 13.23 -35.03 -6.62
CA ASN A 339 13.60 -35.82 -7.79
C ASN A 339 12.85 -37.16 -7.81
N GLY A 340 11.94 -37.32 -8.79
CA GLY A 340 11.15 -38.54 -9.02
C GLY A 340 9.87 -38.69 -8.18
N TYR A 341 9.52 -37.72 -7.33
CA TYR A 341 8.26 -37.74 -6.57
C TYR A 341 7.91 -36.36 -6.01
N PHE A 342 6.65 -36.16 -5.67
CA PHE A 342 6.15 -34.94 -5.03
C PHE A 342 5.12 -35.27 -3.94
N TYR A 343 4.73 -34.28 -3.16
CA TYR A 343 3.67 -34.39 -2.16
C TYR A 343 2.48 -33.56 -2.59
N ILE A 344 1.29 -34.13 -2.42
CA ILE A 344 0.04 -33.41 -2.55
C ILE A 344 -0.69 -33.37 -1.21
N GLU A 345 -1.43 -32.31 -0.94
CA GLU A 345 -2.29 -32.24 0.23
C GLU A 345 -3.70 -31.73 -0.07
N GLU A 346 -4.63 -32.07 0.83
CA GLU A 346 -5.97 -31.52 0.83
C GLU A 346 -5.90 -30.00 1.11
N PRO A 347 -6.72 -29.15 0.44
CA PRO A 347 -6.70 -27.70 0.68
C PRO A 347 -6.97 -27.31 2.15
N ASP A 348 -7.75 -28.11 2.86
CA ASP A 348 -8.04 -27.96 4.29
C ASP A 348 -6.97 -28.57 5.22
N ARG A 349 -5.93 -29.17 4.64
CA ARG A 349 -4.81 -29.86 5.30
C ARG A 349 -5.22 -31.04 6.17
N SER A 350 -6.38 -31.64 5.88
CA SER A 350 -6.84 -32.82 6.60
C SER A 350 -5.96 -34.06 6.36
N SER A 351 -5.26 -34.14 5.22
CA SER A 351 -4.27 -35.19 4.90
C SER A 351 -3.42 -34.80 3.69
N GLY A 352 -2.19 -35.32 3.61
CA GLY A 352 -1.35 -35.26 2.42
C GLY A 352 -0.72 -36.63 2.08
N ILE A 353 -0.22 -36.83 0.88
CA ILE A 353 0.35 -38.12 0.44
C ILE A 353 1.46 -37.90 -0.59
N ARG A 354 2.42 -38.83 -0.60
CA ARG A 354 3.48 -38.88 -1.61
C ARG A 354 2.94 -39.43 -2.93
N VAL A 355 3.37 -38.86 -4.04
CA VAL A 355 3.04 -39.31 -5.40
C VAL A 355 4.34 -39.55 -6.15
N ILE A 356 4.49 -40.75 -6.72
CA ILE A 356 5.61 -41.11 -7.58
C ILE A 356 5.28 -40.64 -8.99
N GLY A 357 6.02 -39.65 -9.47
CA GLY A 357 5.75 -38.89 -10.69
C GLY A 357 6.38 -37.51 -10.63
N GLU A 358 6.01 -36.64 -11.58
CA GLU A 358 6.58 -35.29 -11.72
C GLU A 358 5.49 -34.21 -11.70
N ALA A 359 5.61 -33.30 -10.74
CA ALA A 359 4.84 -32.07 -10.62
C ALA A 359 5.65 -31.02 -9.86
N GLU A 360 5.36 -29.74 -10.09
CA GLU A 360 6.03 -28.62 -9.43
C GLU A 360 5.25 -28.15 -8.19
N ALA A 361 5.97 -27.61 -7.20
CA ALA A 361 5.34 -27.02 -6.03
C ALA A 361 4.41 -25.86 -6.44
N GLY A 362 3.16 -25.89 -5.96
CA GLY A 362 2.11 -24.96 -6.35
C GLY A 362 1.22 -25.45 -7.49
N GLU A 363 1.52 -26.56 -8.17
CA GLU A 363 0.59 -27.10 -9.16
C GLU A 363 -0.66 -27.73 -8.50
N ASN A 364 -1.83 -27.46 -9.09
CA ASN A 364 -3.07 -28.19 -8.79
C ASN A 364 -3.15 -29.40 -9.72
N VAL A 365 -3.24 -30.61 -9.18
CA VAL A 365 -3.13 -31.85 -9.96
C VAL A 365 -4.28 -32.82 -9.70
N ASP A 366 -4.64 -33.55 -10.75
CA ASP A 366 -5.33 -34.83 -10.61
C ASP A 366 -4.32 -35.97 -10.72
N VAL A 367 -4.42 -36.91 -9.81
CA VAL A 367 -3.53 -38.06 -9.76
C VAL A 367 -4.37 -39.32 -9.92
N GLN A 368 -4.10 -40.05 -11.00
CA GLN A 368 -4.61 -41.40 -11.21
C GLN A 368 -3.46 -42.40 -11.09
N GLY A 369 -3.67 -43.50 -10.38
CA GLY A 369 -2.64 -44.49 -10.18
C GLY A 369 -3.09 -45.62 -9.28
N SER A 370 -2.13 -46.36 -8.73
CA SER A 370 -2.40 -47.36 -7.70
C SER A 370 -1.75 -46.95 -6.39
N VAL A 371 -2.41 -47.28 -5.28
CA VAL A 371 -1.82 -47.06 -3.96
C VAL A 371 -0.69 -48.06 -3.73
N THR A 372 0.41 -47.59 -3.15
CA THR A 372 1.59 -48.39 -2.85
C THR A 372 2.19 -47.97 -1.50
N THR A 373 3.15 -48.74 -1.00
CA THR A 373 3.93 -48.42 0.20
C THR A 373 5.42 -48.47 -0.15
N ILE A 374 6.13 -47.36 0.05
CA ILE A 374 7.56 -47.22 -0.25
C ILE A 374 8.27 -46.81 1.03
N ASP A 375 9.21 -47.63 1.50
CA ASP A 375 9.93 -47.42 2.76
C ASP A 375 8.99 -47.11 3.94
N GLY A 376 7.87 -47.83 4.04
CA GLY A 376 6.89 -47.64 5.11
C GLY A 376 6.01 -46.40 4.96
N GLU A 377 6.20 -45.58 3.93
CA GLU A 377 5.38 -44.42 3.59
C GLU A 377 4.31 -44.77 2.55
N ARG A 378 3.06 -44.37 2.82
CA ARG A 378 1.96 -44.52 1.85
C ARG A 378 2.17 -43.56 0.68
N ALA A 379 2.11 -44.09 -0.54
CA ALA A 379 2.32 -43.33 -1.75
C ALA A 379 1.34 -43.76 -2.86
N ILE A 380 1.29 -42.97 -3.94
CA ILE A 380 0.59 -43.34 -5.17
C ILE A 380 1.62 -43.53 -6.28
N ALA A 381 1.64 -44.72 -6.88
CA ALA A 381 2.34 -44.94 -8.14
C ALA A 381 1.48 -44.35 -9.26
N ALA A 382 1.76 -43.12 -9.68
CA ALA A 382 0.92 -42.43 -10.64
C ALA A 382 1.02 -43.09 -12.02
N ALA A 383 -0.13 -43.49 -12.57
CA ALA A 383 -0.28 -43.86 -13.97
C ALA A 383 -0.50 -42.62 -14.86
N GLY A 384 -1.00 -41.52 -14.26
CA GLY A 384 -1.13 -40.22 -14.90
C GLY A 384 -1.26 -39.09 -13.88
N VAL A 385 -0.61 -37.97 -14.18
CA VAL A 385 -0.73 -36.70 -13.44
C VAL A 385 -1.24 -35.65 -14.40
N ILE A 386 -2.45 -35.14 -14.17
CA ILE A 386 -3.06 -34.09 -14.99
C ILE A 386 -2.90 -32.76 -14.25
N ARG A 387 -2.18 -31.81 -14.85
CA ARG A 387 -1.91 -30.49 -14.26
C ARG A 387 -3.05 -29.53 -14.61
N ARG A 388 -3.73 -29.00 -13.59
CA ARG A 388 -4.88 -28.08 -13.70
C ARG A 388 -4.50 -26.60 -13.66
N GLY A 389 -3.21 -26.28 -13.47
CA GLY A 389 -2.69 -24.92 -13.32
C GLY A 389 -2.03 -24.70 -11.96
N LEU A 390 -1.67 -23.44 -11.67
CA LEU A 390 -1.06 -23.07 -10.39
C LEU A 390 -2.14 -22.74 -9.34
N ALA A 391 -1.86 -23.09 -8.10
CA ALA A 391 -2.62 -22.78 -6.91
C ALA A 391 -1.65 -22.35 -5.79
N ALA A 392 -2.15 -21.57 -4.82
CA ALA A 392 -1.35 -21.19 -3.67
C ALA A 392 -0.99 -22.42 -2.84
N VAL A 393 0.30 -22.68 -2.64
CA VAL A 393 0.77 -23.70 -1.70
C VAL A 393 0.25 -23.33 -0.30
N PRO A 394 -0.44 -24.23 0.42
CA PRO A 394 -0.91 -23.89 1.75
C PRO A 394 0.26 -23.52 2.67
N ARG A 395 0.11 -22.45 3.46
CA ARG A 395 1.13 -22.04 4.45
C ARG A 395 1.54 -23.25 5.32
N PRO A 396 2.83 -23.55 5.54
CA PRO A 396 3.23 -24.73 6.30
C PRO A 396 2.64 -24.73 7.72
N LEU A 397 2.23 -25.90 8.21
CA LEU A 397 1.72 -26.06 9.57
C LEU A 397 2.88 -26.05 10.58
N GLY A 398 2.91 -25.07 11.47
CA GLY A 398 3.85 -25.05 12.59
C GLY A 398 3.51 -26.17 13.58
N MET A 399 4.46 -27.06 13.88
CA MET A 399 4.24 -28.16 14.82
C MET A 399 5.47 -28.49 15.66
N THR A 400 5.22 -29.01 16.85
CA THR A 400 6.28 -29.57 17.72
C THR A 400 6.63 -30.99 17.26
N ILE A 401 7.88 -31.41 17.50
CA ILE A 401 8.36 -32.76 17.20
C ILE A 401 7.60 -33.80 18.03
N ARG A 402 7.18 -33.45 19.24
CA ARG A 402 6.27 -34.30 20.05
C ARG A 402 4.96 -34.58 19.33
N SER A 403 4.29 -33.54 18.82
CA SER A 403 2.99 -33.67 18.13
C SER A 403 3.07 -34.52 16.87
N ILE A 404 4.23 -34.61 16.22
CA ILE A 404 4.45 -35.48 15.07
C ILE A 404 4.31 -36.97 15.44
N LYS A 405 4.76 -37.35 16.64
CA LYS A 405 4.77 -38.75 17.09
C LYS A 405 3.57 -39.14 17.96
N SER A 406 2.70 -38.21 18.28
CA SER A 406 1.54 -38.43 19.16
C SER A 406 0.24 -38.01 18.49
N GLY A 407 -0.76 -38.91 18.46
CA GLY A 407 -2.09 -38.61 17.93
C GLY A 407 -2.27 -39.00 16.46
N LEU A 408 -3.02 -38.19 15.70
CA LEU A 408 -3.25 -38.42 14.27
C LEU A 408 -1.96 -38.18 13.48
N SER A 409 -1.64 -39.09 12.57
CA SER A 409 -0.41 -39.01 11.77
C SER A 409 -0.44 -37.81 10.81
N PRO A 410 0.49 -36.84 10.93
CA PRO A 410 0.60 -35.72 9.99
C PRO A 410 1.43 -36.06 8.74
N VAL A 411 1.82 -37.33 8.58
CA VAL A 411 2.64 -37.79 7.43
C VAL A 411 1.93 -37.42 6.11
N GLY A 412 2.67 -36.78 5.23
CA GLY A 412 2.28 -36.25 3.93
C GLY A 412 1.94 -34.75 3.93
N LEU A 413 1.82 -34.09 5.09
CA LEU A 413 1.51 -32.66 5.18
C LEU A 413 2.75 -31.78 5.03
N TYR A 414 2.51 -30.53 4.59
CA TYR A 414 3.53 -29.48 4.56
C TYR A 414 3.64 -28.75 5.90
N VAL A 415 4.83 -28.80 6.53
CA VAL A 415 5.01 -28.41 7.94
C VAL A 415 6.27 -27.57 8.16
N THR A 416 6.28 -26.83 9.27
CA THR A 416 7.46 -26.17 9.83
C THR A 416 7.71 -26.65 11.25
N VAL A 417 8.94 -27.03 11.55
CA VAL A 417 9.42 -27.43 12.89
C VAL A 417 10.60 -26.57 13.30
N CYS A 418 10.79 -26.37 14.60
CA CYS A 418 11.95 -25.66 15.15
C CYS A 418 12.62 -26.52 16.23
N GLY A 419 13.94 -26.42 16.36
CA GLY A 419 14.70 -27.15 17.38
C GLY A 419 16.20 -26.96 17.27
N THR A 420 16.94 -27.55 18.21
CA THR A 420 18.40 -27.62 18.18
C THR A 420 18.86 -28.85 17.41
N VAL A 421 19.85 -28.68 16.54
CA VAL A 421 20.47 -29.79 15.83
C VAL A 421 21.38 -30.56 16.80
N VAL A 422 21.06 -31.82 17.08
CA VAL A 422 21.78 -32.64 18.07
C VAL A 422 22.76 -33.65 17.45
N ASP A 423 22.54 -34.02 16.20
CA ASP A 423 23.43 -34.90 15.43
C ASP A 423 23.37 -34.50 13.94
N ARG A 424 24.46 -34.72 13.20
CA ARG A 424 24.54 -34.44 11.76
C ARG A 424 25.18 -35.62 11.06
N ARG A 425 24.56 -36.07 9.96
CA ARG A 425 25.10 -37.10 9.07
C ARG A 425 25.09 -36.62 7.62
N ILE A 426 25.61 -37.44 6.71
CA ILE A 426 25.57 -37.12 5.28
C ILE A 426 24.12 -37.13 4.81
N GLY A 427 23.64 -35.99 4.29
CA GLY A 427 22.30 -35.83 3.73
C GLY A 427 21.16 -35.54 4.72
N TYR A 428 21.41 -35.58 6.04
CA TYR A 428 20.39 -35.27 7.05
C TYR A 428 20.99 -34.86 8.40
N TYR A 429 20.15 -34.32 9.27
CA TYR A 429 20.46 -34.04 10.67
C TYR A 429 19.31 -34.45 11.61
N LEU A 430 19.60 -34.60 12.90
CA LEU A 430 18.60 -34.85 13.93
C LEU A 430 18.26 -33.54 14.64
N LEU A 431 16.98 -33.23 14.71
CA LEU A 431 16.43 -32.03 15.34
C LEU A 431 15.76 -32.40 16.67
N ASP A 432 16.02 -31.63 17.72
CA ASP A 432 15.38 -31.73 19.03
C ASP A 432 14.72 -30.40 19.40
N ASP A 433 13.42 -30.40 19.66
CA ASP A 433 12.66 -29.22 20.10
C ASP A 433 12.59 -29.10 21.63
N GLY A 434 13.37 -29.89 22.36
CA GLY A 434 13.37 -29.97 23.82
C GLY A 434 12.28 -30.89 24.37
N SER A 435 11.49 -31.55 23.50
CA SER A 435 10.44 -32.45 23.95
C SER A 435 10.94 -33.83 24.38
N GLY A 436 12.23 -34.13 24.21
CA GLY A 436 12.84 -35.44 24.41
C GLY A 436 12.66 -36.38 23.21
N THR A 437 12.22 -35.85 22.07
CA THR A 437 11.95 -36.60 20.84
C THR A 437 12.71 -35.99 19.69
N TYR A 438 13.39 -36.84 18.90
CA TYR A 438 14.14 -36.39 17.73
C TYR A 438 13.37 -36.58 16.43
N LEU A 439 13.51 -35.62 15.52
CA LEU A 439 13.06 -35.73 14.13
C LEU A 439 14.26 -35.76 13.19
N LYS A 440 14.31 -36.75 12.30
CA LYS A 440 15.28 -36.76 11.21
C LYS A 440 14.81 -35.76 10.14
N VAL A 441 15.69 -34.83 9.78
CA VAL A 441 15.43 -33.81 8.76
C VAL A 441 16.45 -33.98 7.63
N TYR A 442 15.96 -34.33 6.43
CA TYR A 442 16.78 -34.35 5.22
C TYR A 442 17.14 -32.92 4.82
N GLY A 443 18.43 -32.65 4.72
CA GLY A 443 18.97 -31.30 4.57
C GLY A 443 20.32 -31.16 5.27
N SER A 444 20.78 -29.93 5.48
CA SER A 444 22.03 -29.66 6.17
C SER A 444 21.90 -28.52 7.18
N ALA A 445 22.44 -28.74 8.38
CA ALA A 445 22.57 -27.75 9.45
C ALA A 445 23.73 -28.13 10.38
N ALA A 446 24.31 -27.16 11.09
CA ALA A 446 25.41 -27.40 12.03
C ALA A 446 24.89 -27.94 13.37
N VAL A 447 25.60 -28.90 13.98
CA VAL A 447 25.31 -29.38 15.33
C VAL A 447 25.40 -28.22 16.32
N GLY A 448 24.43 -28.13 17.24
CA GLY A 448 24.27 -27.04 18.19
C GLY A 448 23.49 -25.83 17.67
N ALA A 449 23.21 -25.74 16.36
CA ALA A 449 22.39 -24.66 15.83
C ALA A 449 20.92 -24.84 16.20
N PHE A 450 20.27 -23.79 16.68
CA PHE A 450 18.80 -23.73 16.71
C PHE A 450 18.32 -23.40 15.29
N VAL A 451 17.47 -24.23 14.70
CA VAL A 451 17.03 -24.10 13.31
C VAL A 451 15.51 -24.16 13.19
N ARG A 452 14.99 -23.52 12.15
CA ARG A 452 13.63 -23.65 11.63
C ARG A 452 13.70 -24.39 10.31
N ALA A 453 13.05 -25.55 10.22
CA ALA A 453 13.02 -26.38 9.02
C ALA A 453 11.58 -26.48 8.48
N THR A 454 11.42 -26.27 7.17
CA THR A 454 10.13 -26.33 6.47
C THR A 454 10.21 -27.36 5.34
N GLY A 455 9.18 -28.20 5.20
CA GLY A 455 9.14 -29.23 4.17
C GLY A 455 7.93 -30.16 4.27
N ALA A 456 7.88 -31.16 3.40
CA ALA A 456 6.89 -32.22 3.50
C ALA A 456 7.31 -33.22 4.60
N LEU A 457 6.45 -33.41 5.58
CA LEU A 457 6.63 -34.45 6.58
C LEU A 457 6.30 -35.78 5.90
N GLY A 458 7.23 -36.71 5.83
CA GLY A 458 6.97 -38.05 5.32
C GLY A 458 7.35 -39.13 6.33
N ALA A 459 7.59 -40.34 5.84
CA ALA A 459 8.07 -41.45 6.67
C ALA A 459 9.19 -42.23 5.99
N GLU A 460 9.91 -43.03 6.78
CA GLU A 460 10.86 -44.05 6.32
C GLU A 460 10.87 -45.24 7.30
N MET A 461 11.45 -46.38 6.88
CA MET A 461 11.69 -47.51 7.77
C MET A 461 12.96 -47.30 8.61
N SER A 462 12.83 -47.44 9.93
CA SER A 462 13.94 -47.61 10.87
C SER A 462 13.86 -49.01 11.45
N GLY A 463 14.63 -49.95 10.89
CA GLY A 463 14.46 -51.38 11.16
C GLY A 463 13.10 -51.87 10.68
N THR A 464 12.26 -52.39 11.57
CA THR A 464 10.89 -52.83 11.27
C THR A 464 9.82 -51.77 11.57
N GLN A 465 10.22 -50.60 12.08
CA GLN A 465 9.29 -49.54 12.48
C GLN A 465 9.29 -48.40 11.46
N THR A 466 8.10 -47.98 11.03
CA THR A 466 7.92 -46.73 10.28
C THR A 466 8.12 -45.53 11.21
N VAL A 467 9.05 -44.64 10.88
CA VAL A 467 9.32 -43.41 11.64
C VAL A 467 9.09 -42.17 10.77
N PRO A 468 8.58 -41.07 11.34
CA PRO A 468 8.40 -39.83 10.59
C PRO A 468 9.74 -39.13 10.33
N VAL A 469 9.85 -38.51 9.16
CA VAL A 469 11.00 -37.72 8.72
C VAL A 469 10.53 -36.44 8.05
N LEU A 470 11.31 -35.37 8.13
CA LEU A 470 11.03 -34.15 7.37
C LEU A 470 11.92 -34.11 6.13
N ARG A 471 11.31 -34.01 4.95
CA ARG A 471 12.03 -33.74 3.70
C ARG A 471 12.04 -32.22 3.51
N ALA A 472 13.08 -31.56 4.02
CA ALA A 472 13.11 -30.10 4.07
C ALA A 472 13.33 -29.51 2.69
N VAL A 473 12.49 -28.55 2.33
CA VAL A 473 12.72 -27.64 1.20
C VAL A 473 13.52 -26.42 1.64
N GLN A 474 13.47 -26.08 2.95
CA GLN A 474 14.20 -24.98 3.53
C GLN A 474 14.65 -25.31 4.97
N THR A 475 15.89 -24.95 5.33
CA THR A 475 16.38 -24.95 6.71
C THR A 475 17.07 -23.62 6.99
N VAL A 476 16.69 -22.94 8.08
CA VAL A 476 17.21 -21.63 8.48
C VAL A 476 17.72 -21.70 9.91
N THR A 477 18.96 -21.33 10.16
CA THR A 477 19.47 -21.15 11.53
C THR A 477 18.75 -19.96 12.18
N VAL A 478 18.01 -20.23 13.24
CA VAL A 478 17.38 -19.23 14.08
C VAL A 478 18.43 -18.78 15.08
N GLN A 479 19.01 -17.61 14.84
CA GLN A 479 19.77 -16.96 15.89
C GLN A 479 18.80 -16.60 17.01
N THR A 480 18.90 -17.29 18.15
CA THR A 480 18.23 -16.88 19.38
C THR A 480 18.66 -15.44 19.63
N GLY A 481 17.72 -14.50 19.46
CA GLY A 481 18.00 -13.07 19.56
C GLY A 481 18.75 -12.82 20.85
N GLY A 482 19.98 -12.30 20.72
CA GLY A 482 20.72 -11.85 21.88
C GLY A 482 19.85 -10.82 22.58
N THR A 483 19.48 -11.13 23.82
CA THR A 483 18.99 -10.15 24.78
C THR A 483 19.91 -8.93 24.71
N THR A 484 19.32 -7.75 24.56
CA THR A 484 20.03 -6.49 24.80
C THR A 484 20.82 -6.64 26.10
N GLN A 485 22.14 -6.53 26.02
CA GLN A 485 23.01 -6.61 27.21
C GLN A 485 22.51 -5.57 28.22
N PRO A 486 22.27 -5.96 29.49
CA PRO A 486 21.92 -5.01 30.54
C PRO A 486 22.95 -3.88 30.60
N GLY A 487 22.50 -2.63 30.68
CA GLY A 487 23.40 -1.49 30.75
C GLY A 487 22.75 -0.15 30.35
N PRO A 488 23.55 0.92 30.36
CA PRO A 488 23.12 2.24 29.94
C PRO A 488 22.80 2.25 28.44
N ILE A 489 21.73 2.97 28.06
CA ILE A 489 21.37 3.18 26.66
C ILE A 489 21.47 4.67 26.35
N ASN A 490 22.44 5.03 25.51
CA ASN A 490 22.63 6.41 25.05
C ASN A 490 22.62 6.48 23.53
N ALA A 491 22.19 7.62 22.99
CA ALA A 491 22.29 7.94 21.57
C ALA A 491 23.33 9.03 21.34
N GLY A 492 24.02 8.97 20.20
CA GLY A 492 24.95 9.99 19.74
C GLY A 492 24.66 10.43 18.31
N LEU A 493 24.94 11.70 18.01
CA LEU A 493 24.92 12.30 16.69
C LEU A 493 26.35 12.77 16.37
N LEU A 494 26.96 12.18 15.35
CA LEU A 494 28.27 12.61 14.89
C LEU A 494 28.13 13.91 14.07
N MET A 495 28.74 14.98 14.56
CA MET A 495 28.70 16.32 13.96
C MET A 495 30.12 16.92 14.01
N ASP A 496 30.67 17.30 12.86
CA ASP A 496 32.00 17.94 12.79
C ASP A 496 31.84 19.43 12.48
N GLU A 497 32.09 20.26 13.49
CA GLU A 497 32.04 21.72 13.39
C GLU A 497 33.01 22.27 12.33
N THR A 498 34.11 21.56 12.08
CA THR A 498 35.08 21.92 11.05
C THR A 498 34.46 21.78 9.67
N CYS A 499 33.68 20.70 9.44
CA CYS A 499 32.99 20.48 8.17
C CYS A 499 31.92 21.54 7.94
N ARG A 500 31.17 21.93 8.98
CA ARG A 500 30.23 23.05 8.90
C ARG A 500 30.93 24.35 8.51
N SER A 501 31.98 24.70 9.24
CA SER A 501 32.77 25.92 9.00
C SER A 501 33.36 25.96 7.59
N GLN A 502 33.86 24.81 7.10
CA GLN A 502 34.42 24.68 5.74
C GLN A 502 33.34 24.83 4.65
N ALA A 503 32.19 24.18 4.81
CA ALA A 503 31.07 24.32 3.87
C ALA A 503 30.60 25.78 3.80
N ASN A 504 30.45 26.43 4.96
CA ASN A 504 29.99 27.82 4.99
C ASN A 504 31.01 28.80 4.39
N ALA A 505 32.30 28.56 4.61
CA ALA A 505 33.37 29.39 4.02
C ALA A 505 33.38 29.38 2.49
N VAL A 506 32.87 28.32 1.86
CA VAL A 506 32.72 28.22 0.39
C VAL A 506 31.30 28.54 -0.10
N GLY A 507 30.47 29.15 0.75
CA GLY A 507 29.12 29.58 0.39
C GLY A 507 28.08 28.47 0.29
N LYS A 508 28.29 27.34 0.97
CA LYS A 508 27.39 26.18 0.95
C LYS A 508 26.78 25.91 2.33
N ASN A 509 25.53 25.47 2.33
CA ASN A 509 24.88 24.97 3.54
C ASN A 509 25.51 23.65 3.98
N TYR A 510 25.67 23.49 5.30
CA TYR A 510 25.95 22.22 5.93
C TYR A 510 24.64 21.59 6.38
N TRP A 511 23.97 20.91 5.45
CA TRP A 511 22.63 20.35 5.65
C TRP A 511 22.52 19.45 6.88
N TRP A 512 23.58 18.69 7.20
CA TRP A 512 23.64 17.79 8.34
C TRP A 512 23.40 18.48 9.70
N ALA A 513 23.57 19.81 9.80
CA ALA A 513 23.19 20.58 11.00
C ALA A 513 21.72 20.36 11.40
N TYR A 514 20.84 20.11 10.42
CA TYR A 514 19.40 19.88 10.62
C TYR A 514 19.08 18.52 11.26
N SER A 515 20.03 17.59 11.36
CA SER A 515 19.82 16.31 12.06
C SER A 515 19.42 16.47 13.52
N SER A 516 19.83 17.57 14.17
CA SER A 516 19.39 17.87 15.54
C SER A 516 17.88 18.10 15.62
N GLU A 517 17.31 18.80 14.64
CA GLU A 517 15.86 19.03 14.54
C GLU A 517 15.12 17.72 14.29
N ILE A 518 15.63 16.86 13.40
CA ILE A 518 15.05 15.54 13.12
C ILE A 518 14.98 14.71 14.41
N LEU A 519 16.06 14.66 15.20
CA LEU A 519 16.11 13.90 16.44
C LEU A 519 15.22 14.50 17.54
N ASP A 520 15.16 15.83 17.64
CA ASP A 520 14.27 16.52 18.58
C ASP A 520 12.80 16.28 18.24
N ARG A 521 12.44 16.30 16.96
CA ARG A 521 11.09 15.93 16.48
C ARG A 521 10.78 14.47 16.74
N LEU A 522 11.73 13.56 16.51
CA LEU A 522 11.61 12.15 16.86
C LEU A 522 11.38 11.94 18.37
N GLY A 523 11.87 12.87 19.19
CA GLY A 523 11.86 12.78 20.65
C GLY A 523 13.09 12.07 21.22
N LEU A 524 14.16 11.92 20.43
CA LEU A 524 15.42 11.29 20.83
C LEU A 524 16.44 12.34 21.21
N ARG A 525 16.91 12.33 22.47
CA ARG A 525 18.05 13.16 22.89
C ARG A 525 19.35 12.42 22.62
N ALA A 526 20.11 12.91 21.64
CA ALA A 526 21.42 12.39 21.29
C ALA A 526 22.52 13.37 21.74
N ALA A 527 23.63 12.83 22.26
CA ALA A 527 24.82 13.62 22.51
C ALA A 527 25.47 14.01 21.17
N ILE A 528 25.80 15.29 21.00
CA ILE A 528 26.60 15.74 19.84
C ILE A 528 28.05 15.33 20.08
N ILE A 529 28.63 14.61 19.12
CA ILE A 529 29.96 14.03 19.23
C ILE A 529 30.79 14.51 18.04
N SER A 530 32.01 14.98 18.29
CA SER A 530 32.97 15.28 17.24
C SER A 530 33.70 14.01 16.76
N THR A 531 34.25 14.07 15.56
CA THR A 531 35.07 12.99 14.97
C THR A 531 36.22 12.56 15.87
N ASP A 532 36.91 13.51 16.49
CA ASP A 532 38.04 13.25 17.40
C ASP A 532 37.63 12.56 18.71
N GLN A 533 36.37 12.76 19.14
CA GLN A 533 35.83 12.16 20.38
C GLN A 533 35.15 10.81 20.14
N LEU A 534 34.93 10.42 18.89
CA LEU A 534 34.11 9.28 18.53
C LEU A 534 34.63 7.98 19.16
N ALA A 535 35.92 7.66 18.99
CA ALA A 535 36.49 6.41 19.51
C ALA A 535 36.37 6.30 21.05
N GLN A 536 36.54 7.41 21.76
CA GLN A 536 36.42 7.44 23.23
C GLN A 536 34.97 7.33 23.70
N THR A 537 34.03 7.90 22.94
CA THR A 537 32.62 8.00 23.36
C THR A 537 31.80 6.78 22.93
N LEU A 538 32.14 6.17 21.80
CA LEU A 538 31.40 5.05 21.18
C LEU A 538 31.06 3.90 22.15
N PRO A 539 31.96 3.44 23.06
CA PRO A 539 31.63 2.38 24.01
C PRO A 539 30.46 2.73 24.96
N ASN A 540 30.18 4.01 25.17
CA ASN A 540 29.09 4.48 26.02
C ASN A 540 27.78 4.67 25.25
N LEU A 541 27.77 4.46 23.93
CA LEU A 541 26.61 4.62 23.08
C LEU A 541 25.99 3.27 22.74
N SER A 542 24.66 3.28 22.64
CA SER A 542 23.87 2.19 22.07
C SER A 542 23.41 2.48 20.64
N ILE A 543 23.28 3.76 20.30
CA ILE A 543 22.82 4.25 18.98
C ILE A 543 23.75 5.38 18.53
N LEU A 544 24.17 5.36 17.27
CA LEU A 544 24.97 6.41 16.66
C LEU A 544 24.38 6.75 15.29
N MET A 545 24.09 8.03 15.07
CA MET A 545 23.73 8.56 13.77
C MET A 545 24.91 9.30 13.15
N VAL A 546 25.22 9.00 11.89
CA VAL A 546 26.38 9.52 11.15
C VAL A 546 25.90 10.07 9.82
N GLY A 547 26.33 11.29 9.49
CA GLY A 547 25.96 11.98 8.26
C GLY A 547 26.91 11.73 7.09
N PRO A 548 26.77 12.54 6.02
CA PRO A 548 27.71 12.55 4.92
C PRO A 548 29.09 12.94 5.44
N MET A 549 30.05 12.03 5.30
CA MET A 549 31.44 12.27 5.69
C MET A 549 32.36 11.89 4.54
N GLU A 550 33.37 12.72 4.31
CA GLU A 550 34.44 12.40 3.37
C GLU A 550 35.25 11.20 3.85
N ALA A 551 35.73 10.41 2.89
CA ALA A 551 36.51 9.20 3.17
C ALA A 551 37.72 9.44 4.08
N ALA A 552 38.35 10.62 3.99
CA ALA A 552 39.53 10.97 4.79
C ALA A 552 39.25 11.14 6.29
N LYS A 553 37.98 11.29 6.70
CA LYS A 553 37.59 11.55 8.09
C LYS A 553 37.25 10.29 8.89
N LEU A 554 36.97 9.17 8.22
CA LEU A 554 36.77 7.85 8.83
C LEU A 554 37.81 6.88 8.28
N ASP A 555 38.97 6.84 8.92
CA ASP A 555 40.04 5.92 8.53
C ASP A 555 39.67 4.45 8.81
N SER A 556 40.50 3.53 8.31
CA SER A 556 40.28 2.09 8.49
C SER A 556 40.25 1.65 9.96
N SER A 557 40.93 2.37 10.87
CA SER A 557 40.93 2.07 12.30
C SER A 557 39.58 2.40 12.93
N MET A 558 39.02 3.57 12.61
CA MET A 558 37.70 3.98 13.06
C MET A 558 36.60 3.08 12.48
N ILE A 559 36.69 2.71 11.20
CA ILE A 559 35.75 1.77 10.58
C ILE A 559 35.80 0.41 11.29
N GLY A 560 36.99 -0.11 11.61
CA GLY A 560 37.15 -1.35 12.38
C GLY A 560 36.57 -1.26 13.81
N THR A 561 36.64 -0.06 14.41
CA THR A 561 36.04 0.23 15.73
C THR A 561 34.51 0.24 15.64
N LEU A 562 33.94 0.89 14.62
CA LEU A 562 32.50 0.88 14.34
C LEU A 562 31.99 -0.54 14.03
N ASP A 563 32.72 -1.32 13.22
CA ASP A 563 32.39 -2.72 12.92
C ASP A 563 32.29 -3.56 14.20
N SER A 564 33.31 -3.46 15.04
CA SER A 564 33.36 -4.19 16.32
C SER A 564 32.23 -3.77 17.26
N TRP A 565 31.93 -2.47 17.32
CA TRP A 565 30.84 -1.93 18.14
C TRP A 565 29.45 -2.37 17.66
N VAL A 566 29.18 -2.30 16.36
CA VAL A 566 27.91 -2.80 15.79
C VAL A 566 27.77 -4.30 16.06
N ARG A 567 28.81 -5.11 15.78
CA ARG A 567 28.78 -6.56 16.08
C ARG A 567 28.46 -6.85 17.54
N SER A 568 28.92 -6.00 18.45
CA SER A 568 28.74 -6.15 19.90
C SER A 568 27.36 -5.68 20.39
N GLY A 569 26.55 -5.05 19.54
CA GLY A 569 25.20 -4.62 19.91
C GLY A 569 24.85 -3.19 19.53
N GLY A 570 25.78 -2.39 19.00
CA GLY A 570 25.53 -1.01 18.58
C GLY A 570 24.53 -0.89 17.43
N VAL A 571 23.82 0.23 17.38
CA VAL A 571 22.93 0.60 16.27
C VAL A 571 23.54 1.76 15.50
N LEU A 572 24.05 1.49 14.31
CA LEU A 572 24.58 2.52 13.42
C LEU A 572 23.51 2.93 12.41
N ILE A 573 23.22 4.23 12.33
CA ILE A 573 22.35 4.81 11.29
C ILE A 573 23.23 5.76 10.48
N ALA A 574 23.52 5.39 9.23
CA ALA A 574 24.42 6.15 8.36
C ALA A 574 23.66 6.75 7.18
N CYS A 575 23.82 8.06 6.97
CA CYS A 575 23.16 8.82 5.90
C CYS A 575 24.20 9.32 4.88
N ALA A 576 24.07 8.87 3.63
CA ALA A 576 25.02 9.06 2.54
C ALA A 576 26.50 8.82 2.92
N PRO A 577 26.86 7.70 3.59
CA PRO A 577 28.26 7.47 3.96
C PRO A 577 29.09 7.10 2.73
N GLN A 578 30.27 7.71 2.57
CA GLN A 578 31.15 7.41 1.44
C GLN A 578 32.00 6.15 1.63
N THR A 579 32.26 5.74 2.88
CA THR A 579 33.21 4.65 3.21
C THR A 579 32.65 3.50 4.03
N LEU A 580 31.35 3.53 4.36
CA LEU A 580 30.75 2.51 5.24
C LEU A 580 30.04 1.39 4.48
N ASP A 581 29.98 1.41 3.15
CA ASP A 581 29.20 0.46 2.33
C ASP A 581 29.42 -1.01 2.75
N GLU A 582 30.68 -1.44 2.92
CA GLU A 582 30.99 -2.81 3.33
C GLU A 582 30.44 -3.16 4.73
N LEU A 583 30.59 -2.25 5.69
CA LEU A 583 30.05 -2.38 7.05
C LEU A 583 28.52 -2.43 7.02
N MET A 584 27.89 -1.61 6.17
CA MET A 584 26.44 -1.61 5.96
C MET A 584 25.97 -2.86 5.20
N GLY A 585 26.88 -3.62 4.58
CA GLY A 585 26.56 -4.82 3.80
C GLY A 585 26.07 -4.50 2.39
N ASN A 586 26.47 -3.35 1.87
CA ASN A 586 26.06 -2.81 0.58
C ASN A 586 27.24 -2.81 -0.40
N GLN A 587 26.93 -2.76 -1.69
CA GLN A 587 27.87 -2.45 -2.75
C GLN A 587 27.31 -1.27 -3.54
N LEU A 588 28.11 -0.22 -3.73
CA LEU A 588 27.70 0.93 -4.53
C LEU A 588 27.42 0.50 -5.98
N VAL A 589 26.23 0.84 -6.47
CA VAL A 589 25.82 0.63 -7.87
C VAL A 589 26.01 1.91 -8.66
N SER A 590 25.42 3.00 -8.17
CA SER A 590 25.54 4.32 -8.79
C SER A 590 25.51 5.44 -7.76
N TYR A 591 26.09 6.56 -8.14
CA TYR A 591 26.08 7.80 -7.36
C TYR A 591 25.62 8.94 -8.26
N ASP A 592 24.50 9.56 -7.89
CA ASP A 592 24.02 10.78 -8.50
C ASP A 592 24.44 11.95 -7.60
N ALA A 593 25.44 12.71 -8.04
CA ALA A 593 25.99 13.82 -7.27
C ALA A 593 25.11 15.08 -7.30
N ARG A 594 24.20 15.20 -8.29
CA ARG A 594 23.45 16.42 -8.67
C ARG A 594 24.08 17.74 -8.21
N GLU A 595 25.11 18.17 -8.93
CA GLU A 595 25.73 19.48 -8.68
C GLU A 595 24.82 20.61 -9.20
N GLY A 596 24.50 21.59 -8.35
CA GLY A 596 23.92 22.88 -8.75
C GLY A 596 22.42 23.10 -8.50
N ASP A 597 21.68 22.10 -7.99
CA ASP A 597 20.30 22.28 -7.51
C ASP A 597 20.09 21.56 -6.17
N ASP A 598 20.23 22.33 -5.08
CA ASP A 598 20.06 21.83 -3.71
C ASP A 598 18.60 21.48 -3.36
N PHE A 599 17.64 21.74 -4.24
CA PHE A 599 16.21 21.65 -3.95
C PHE A 599 15.46 20.72 -4.90
N GLY A 600 16.13 20.18 -5.91
CA GLY A 600 15.55 19.24 -6.87
C GLY A 600 15.41 17.84 -6.30
N VAL A 601 14.28 17.18 -6.60
CA VAL A 601 14.08 15.76 -6.26
C VAL A 601 15.10 14.91 -6.98
N SER A 602 15.98 14.27 -6.21
CA SER A 602 17.12 13.51 -6.72
C SER A 602 16.81 12.03 -6.96
N SER A 603 15.89 11.47 -6.18
CA SER A 603 15.42 10.11 -6.36
C SER A 603 14.01 9.91 -5.83
N GLU A 604 13.22 9.16 -6.58
CA GLU A 604 11.94 8.57 -6.15
C GLU A 604 12.18 7.14 -5.68
N PHE A 605 11.50 6.72 -4.61
CA PHE A 605 11.61 5.38 -4.06
C PHE A 605 10.34 4.92 -3.35
N HIS A 606 10.18 3.59 -3.24
CA HIS A 606 9.10 2.96 -2.47
C HIS A 606 9.66 2.11 -1.35
N PHE A 607 8.94 2.03 -0.24
CA PHE A 607 9.28 1.08 0.81
C PHE A 607 9.11 -0.36 0.32
N SER A 608 10.06 -1.21 0.69
CA SER A 608 9.95 -2.66 0.55
C SER A 608 9.18 -3.23 1.74
N ASP A 609 8.52 -4.37 1.55
CA ASP A 609 7.85 -5.10 2.64
C ASP A 609 8.87 -5.54 3.70
N SER A 610 8.78 -4.92 4.89
CA SER A 610 9.67 -5.19 6.00
C SER A 610 9.00 -4.87 7.33
N VAL A 611 9.50 -5.49 8.41
CA VAL A 611 9.06 -5.18 9.77
C VAL A 611 9.33 -3.73 10.17
N PHE A 612 10.26 -3.04 9.48
CA PHE A 612 10.61 -1.65 9.74
C PHE A 612 9.73 -0.64 9.00
N THR A 613 9.14 -1.04 7.88
CA THR A 613 8.34 -0.17 6.99
C THR A 613 6.85 -0.47 7.05
N TYR A 614 6.47 -1.55 7.74
CA TYR A 614 5.10 -2.04 7.82
C TYR A 614 4.13 -0.96 8.29
N GLY A 615 3.14 -0.66 7.44
CA GLY A 615 2.09 0.31 7.70
C GLY A 615 2.56 1.77 7.68
N ILE A 616 3.83 2.07 7.45
CA ILE A 616 4.31 3.46 7.46
C ILE A 616 3.79 4.25 6.28
N HIS A 617 3.69 3.62 5.10
CA HIS A 617 3.26 4.34 3.90
C HIS A 617 1.76 4.61 3.93
N THR A 618 1.36 5.81 3.51
CA THR A 618 -0.04 6.24 3.55
C THR A 618 -0.94 5.29 2.74
N PRO A 619 -1.99 4.74 3.34
CA PRO A 619 -2.93 3.88 2.62
C PRO A 619 -3.87 4.68 1.71
N LEU A 620 -3.89 6.02 1.81
CA LEU A 620 -4.62 6.87 0.87
C LEU A 620 -3.97 6.87 -0.52
N HIS A 621 -2.64 6.79 -0.56
CA HIS A 621 -1.85 6.90 -1.80
C HIS A 621 -0.74 5.85 -1.88
N PRO A 622 -1.08 4.55 -1.86
CA PRO A 622 -0.10 3.47 -1.69
C PRO A 622 0.90 3.31 -2.85
N ASN A 623 0.61 3.95 -3.99
CA ASN A 623 1.46 3.92 -5.19
C ASN A 623 2.31 5.18 -5.36
N SER A 624 2.15 6.18 -4.49
CA SER A 624 2.93 7.41 -4.59
C SER A 624 4.35 7.16 -4.07
N PRO A 625 5.41 7.54 -4.82
CA PRO A 625 6.76 7.38 -4.33
C PRO A 625 7.03 8.35 -3.18
N LEU A 626 7.94 7.98 -2.30
CA LEU A 626 8.67 8.93 -1.46
C LEU A 626 9.84 9.52 -2.27
N VAL A 627 10.38 10.63 -1.79
CA VAL A 627 11.43 11.37 -2.48
C VAL A 627 12.63 11.62 -1.57
N SER A 628 13.79 11.81 -2.18
CA SER A 628 15.00 12.35 -1.55
C SER A 628 15.46 13.59 -2.30
N ILE A 629 16.13 14.49 -1.57
CA ILE A 629 16.75 15.71 -2.09
C ILE A 629 18.27 15.62 -1.86
N GLY A 630 19.05 16.17 -2.77
CA GLY A 630 20.52 16.15 -2.71
C GLY A 630 21.14 14.88 -3.26
N PRO A 631 22.46 14.66 -3.08
CA PRO A 631 23.16 13.52 -3.66
C PRO A 631 22.60 12.16 -3.21
N VAL A 632 22.49 11.19 -4.14
CA VAL A 632 21.93 9.85 -3.89
C VAL A 632 22.90 8.76 -4.31
N ARG A 633 23.16 7.84 -3.39
CA ARG A 633 23.94 6.61 -3.56
C ARG A 633 22.99 5.41 -3.63
N ARG A 634 22.82 4.86 -4.82
CA ARG A 634 22.07 3.63 -5.05
C ARG A 634 22.99 2.43 -4.86
N VAL A 635 22.51 1.42 -4.13
CA VAL A 635 23.33 0.28 -3.70
C VAL A 635 22.65 -1.05 -3.95
N ALA A 636 23.47 -2.08 -4.18
CA ALA A 636 23.05 -3.47 -4.16
C ALA A 636 23.18 -4.00 -2.71
N PRO A 637 22.11 -4.56 -2.12
CA PRO A 637 22.14 -5.11 -0.77
C PRO A 637 22.80 -6.50 -0.73
N VAL A 638 24.13 -6.58 -0.69
CA VAL A 638 24.89 -7.84 -0.76
C VAL A 638 24.73 -8.69 0.52
N ARG A 639 24.74 -8.04 1.69
CA ARG A 639 24.60 -8.65 3.03
C ARG A 639 23.58 -7.93 3.90
N SER A 640 22.86 -6.98 3.32
CA SER A 640 21.78 -6.22 3.93
C SER A 640 20.45 -6.62 3.30
N THR A 641 19.36 -6.02 3.75
CA THR A 641 18.03 -6.14 3.16
C THR A 641 17.56 -4.76 2.75
N ALA A 642 17.04 -4.62 1.53
CA ALA A 642 16.43 -3.38 1.09
C ALA A 642 15.20 -3.06 1.96
N LEU A 643 15.14 -1.83 2.46
CA LEU A 643 13.96 -1.24 3.07
C LEU A 643 13.26 -0.27 2.13
N ALA A 644 13.99 0.28 1.15
CA ALA A 644 13.40 1.07 0.08
C ALA A 644 14.19 0.93 -1.22
N LEU A 645 13.48 0.92 -2.34
CA LEU A 645 14.01 0.74 -3.68
C LEU A 645 13.73 1.97 -4.55
N SER A 646 14.73 2.41 -5.31
CA SER A 646 14.60 3.37 -6.40
C SER A 646 14.87 2.63 -7.71
N GLY A 647 13.81 2.37 -8.48
CA GLY A 647 13.87 1.36 -9.54
C GLY A 647 14.21 -0.01 -8.93
N ASP A 648 15.25 -0.66 -9.44
CA ASP A 648 15.72 -1.97 -8.96
C ASP A 648 16.79 -1.86 -7.85
N ASP A 649 17.33 -0.67 -7.60
CA ASP A 649 18.42 -0.46 -6.65
C ASP A 649 17.92 -0.03 -5.27
N ALA A 650 18.62 -0.43 -4.22
CA ALA A 650 18.27 0.00 -2.88
C ALA A 650 18.81 1.41 -2.59
N VAL A 651 17.98 2.22 -1.95
CA VAL A 651 18.35 3.54 -1.39
C VAL A 651 18.23 3.57 0.12
N ILE A 652 17.52 2.63 0.72
CA ILE A 652 17.54 2.41 2.18
C ILE A 652 17.74 0.92 2.43
N THR A 653 18.67 0.56 3.32
CA THR A 653 18.91 -0.84 3.68
C THR A 653 19.06 -1.03 5.19
N ALA A 654 18.83 -2.27 5.63
CA ALA A 654 19.06 -2.70 7.00
C ALA A 654 19.90 -3.97 7.03
N ARG A 655 20.89 -4.02 7.90
CA ARG A 655 21.72 -5.20 8.15
C ARG A 655 21.70 -5.53 9.63
N LYS A 656 21.23 -6.73 9.97
CA LYS A 656 21.51 -7.33 11.27
C LYS A 656 22.96 -7.82 11.26
N TYR A 657 23.80 -7.34 12.17
CA TYR A 657 25.21 -7.67 12.19
C TYR A 657 25.71 -7.92 13.61
N GLY A 658 26.06 -9.18 13.89
CA GLY A 658 26.25 -9.64 15.26
C GLY A 658 24.99 -9.37 16.10
N TYR A 659 25.16 -8.75 17.26
CA TYR A 659 24.07 -8.36 18.15
C TYR A 659 23.46 -7.00 17.80
N GLY A 660 24.10 -6.18 16.97
CA GLY A 660 23.65 -4.84 16.62
C GLY A 660 22.90 -4.76 15.30
N TRP A 661 22.77 -3.53 14.80
CA TRP A 661 22.12 -3.20 13.53
C TRP A 661 22.89 -2.09 12.81
N ALA A 662 22.92 -2.16 11.49
CA ALA A 662 23.42 -1.11 10.62
C ALA A 662 22.31 -0.73 9.64
N PHE A 663 21.82 0.51 9.72
CA PHE A 663 20.81 1.09 8.85
C PHE A 663 21.44 2.14 7.95
N TYR A 664 21.19 2.03 6.65
CA TYR A 664 21.81 2.87 5.63
C TYR A 664 20.73 3.66 4.91
N PHE A 665 20.91 4.97 4.83
CA PHE A 665 20.25 5.84 3.86
C PHE A 665 21.29 6.20 2.80
N GLY A 666 20.99 5.94 1.53
CA GLY A 666 21.82 6.31 0.40
C GLY A 666 21.86 7.81 0.11
N PHE A 667 21.09 8.60 0.83
CA PHE A 667 20.97 10.05 0.69
C PHE A 667 21.14 10.74 2.05
N ASP A 668 21.40 12.04 2.02
CA ASP A 668 21.44 12.86 3.23
C ASP A 668 20.01 13.13 3.71
N LEU A 669 19.64 12.47 4.82
CA LEU A 669 18.34 12.62 5.43
C LEU A 669 18.09 14.06 5.91
N ALA A 670 19.12 14.75 6.39
CA ALA A 670 19.02 16.13 6.87
C ALA A 670 18.78 17.11 5.72
N HIS A 671 19.48 16.92 4.60
CA HIS A 671 19.24 17.68 3.37
C HIS A 671 17.80 17.47 2.88
N THR A 672 17.35 16.22 2.81
CA THR A 672 15.98 15.88 2.39
C THR A 672 14.92 16.55 3.29
N PHE A 673 15.05 16.45 4.60
CA PHE A 673 14.08 17.05 5.54
C PHE A 673 14.07 18.57 5.44
N TRP A 674 15.24 19.20 5.51
CA TRP A 674 15.34 20.65 5.55
C TRP A 674 14.84 21.30 4.25
N ALA A 675 15.25 20.75 3.10
CA ALA A 675 14.83 21.26 1.79
C ALA A 675 13.32 21.11 1.56
N ILE A 676 12.69 20.03 2.06
CA ILE A 676 11.25 19.84 1.94
C ILE A 676 10.48 20.74 2.91
N GLN A 677 10.92 20.84 4.17
CA GLN A 677 10.17 21.51 5.24
C GLN A 677 10.24 23.02 5.14
N GLN A 678 11.44 23.59 5.01
CA GLN A 678 11.62 25.04 4.84
C GLN A 678 11.44 25.47 3.37
N GLY A 679 11.46 24.52 2.44
CA GLY A 679 11.37 24.78 1.01
C GLY A 679 12.64 25.41 0.44
N ARG A 680 12.56 25.89 -0.80
CA ARG A 680 13.61 26.70 -1.43
C ARG A 680 13.49 28.19 -1.09
N PRO A 681 14.57 28.98 -1.18
CA PRO A 681 14.49 30.42 -1.15
C PRO A 681 13.52 30.95 -2.21
N ILE A 682 12.70 31.91 -1.82
CA ILE A 682 11.76 32.60 -2.70
C ILE A 682 12.43 33.88 -3.21
N ASP A 683 13.11 33.72 -4.34
CA ASP A 683 13.80 34.76 -5.11
C ASP A 683 13.24 34.93 -6.53
N ALA A 684 12.26 34.11 -6.89
CA ALA A 684 11.50 34.17 -8.12
C ALA A 684 10.08 33.65 -7.89
N ASP A 685 9.19 34.00 -8.82
CA ASP A 685 7.83 33.45 -8.92
C ASP A 685 7.92 32.11 -9.65
N TYR A 686 7.98 31.02 -8.87
CA TYR A 686 8.21 29.68 -9.37
C TYR A 686 6.92 28.99 -9.81
N ASP A 687 5.73 29.37 -9.30
CA ASP A 687 4.43 28.83 -9.76
C ASP A 687 3.77 29.66 -10.87
N GLY A 688 4.26 30.88 -11.11
CA GLY A 688 3.82 31.76 -12.18
C GLY A 688 2.52 32.49 -11.85
N ASP A 689 2.18 32.64 -10.57
CA ASP A 689 0.94 33.31 -10.14
C ASP A 689 1.07 34.83 -9.98
N GLY A 690 2.27 35.38 -10.15
CA GLY A 690 2.56 36.80 -10.07
C GLY A 690 2.93 37.30 -8.67
N TYR A 691 2.99 36.42 -7.67
CA TYR A 691 3.40 36.72 -6.30
C TYR A 691 4.65 35.92 -5.92
N TRP A 692 5.27 36.31 -4.81
CA TRP A 692 6.21 35.47 -4.07
C TRP A 692 5.54 35.06 -2.77
N ARG A 693 5.21 33.79 -2.63
CA ARG A 693 4.50 33.28 -1.45
C ARG A 693 5.03 31.93 -1.09
N THR A 694 4.64 31.37 0.06
CA THR A 694 5.16 30.06 0.50
C THR A 694 4.91 28.95 -0.53
N GLY A 695 3.93 29.11 -1.43
CA GLY A 695 3.82 28.31 -2.66
C GLY A 695 5.14 28.18 -3.42
N ASP A 696 5.89 29.26 -3.62
CA ASP A 696 7.22 29.35 -4.29
C ASP A 696 8.35 28.61 -3.59
N ALA A 697 8.21 28.38 -2.29
CA ALA A 697 9.14 27.57 -1.54
C ALA A 697 8.87 26.06 -1.73
N GLN A 698 7.65 25.65 -2.11
CA GLN A 698 7.29 24.24 -2.22
C GLN A 698 8.05 23.53 -3.35
N ILE A 699 8.82 22.51 -2.99
CA ILE A 699 9.60 21.72 -3.95
C ILE A 699 8.90 20.41 -4.38
N LEU A 700 7.80 20.05 -3.70
CA LEU A 700 7.03 18.83 -3.94
C LEU A 700 5.86 19.01 -4.93
N ARG A 701 5.78 20.13 -5.63
CA ARG A 701 4.58 20.54 -6.40
C ARG A 701 4.10 19.55 -7.47
N SER A 702 5.00 18.73 -8.00
CA SER A 702 4.67 17.72 -9.02
C SER A 702 4.30 16.35 -8.42
N TYR A 703 4.27 16.24 -7.10
CA TYR A 703 4.04 15.02 -6.35
C TYR A 703 2.69 15.06 -5.60
N GLU A 704 2.24 13.91 -5.12
CA GLU A 704 0.96 13.77 -4.42
C GLU A 704 0.99 14.54 -3.09
N PRO A 705 0.21 15.64 -2.95
CA PRO A 705 0.30 16.49 -1.77
C PRO A 705 -0.14 15.79 -0.48
N GLU A 706 -0.96 14.73 -0.54
CA GLU A 706 -1.45 14.07 0.67
C GLU A 706 -0.51 12.97 1.22
N VAL A 707 0.72 12.86 0.69
CA VAL A 707 1.76 12.03 1.29
C VAL A 707 2.56 12.87 2.30
N PRO A 708 2.62 12.48 3.59
CA PRO A 708 3.41 13.22 4.58
C PRO A 708 4.90 12.78 4.51
N TYR A 709 5.57 13.16 3.42
CA TYR A 709 6.88 12.69 2.99
C TYR A 709 7.93 12.54 4.09
N THR A 710 8.12 13.60 4.89
CA THR A 710 9.13 13.61 5.94
C THR A 710 8.65 12.95 7.23
N ASP A 711 7.34 12.89 7.46
CA ASP A 711 6.79 12.18 8.63
C ASP A 711 6.92 10.67 8.44
N GLU A 712 6.70 10.14 7.24
CA GLU A 712 6.91 8.72 6.93
C GLU A 712 8.38 8.31 7.14
N LEU A 713 9.33 9.15 6.70
CA LEU A 713 10.75 8.93 6.97
C LEU A 713 11.10 9.06 8.46
N LEU A 714 10.44 9.96 9.21
CA LEU A 714 10.59 10.09 10.65
C LEU A 714 10.10 8.83 11.38
N PHE A 715 8.98 8.24 10.93
CA PHE A 715 8.46 6.98 11.47
C PHE A 715 9.35 5.80 11.15
N LEU A 716 9.99 5.77 9.98
CA LEU A 716 11.00 4.75 9.67
C LEU A 716 12.21 4.90 10.60
N LEU A 717 12.71 6.12 10.80
CA LEU A 717 13.80 6.39 11.74
C LEU A 717 13.43 5.99 13.17
N ARG A 718 12.18 6.23 13.59
CA ARG A 718 11.64 5.77 14.87
C ARG A 718 11.73 4.25 15.01
N ASN A 719 11.36 3.51 13.97
CA ASN A 719 11.44 2.05 13.97
C ASN A 719 12.88 1.53 13.99
N MET A 720 13.83 2.24 13.35
CA MET A 720 15.26 1.93 13.42
C MET A 720 15.82 2.11 14.83
N VAL A 721 15.43 3.19 15.51
CA VAL A 721 15.81 3.45 16.92
C VAL A 721 15.15 2.44 17.85
N ALA A 722 13.92 2.01 17.55
CA ALA A 722 13.12 1.09 18.37
C ALA A 722 13.68 -0.33 18.50
N VAL A 723 14.74 -0.69 17.76
CA VAL A 723 15.48 -1.94 18.00
C VAL A 723 16.20 -1.93 19.36
N LYS A 724 16.28 -0.77 20.00
CA LYS A 724 16.67 -0.59 21.41
C LYS A 724 15.47 -0.07 22.21
N PRO A 725 15.34 -0.44 23.49
CA PRO A 725 14.31 0.08 24.39
C PRO A 725 14.64 1.52 24.83
N MET A 726 14.82 2.41 23.86
CA MET A 726 15.11 3.83 24.06
C MET A 726 13.79 4.59 24.28
N PRO A 727 13.58 5.27 25.43
CA PRO A 727 12.46 6.17 25.59
C PRO A 727 12.56 7.35 24.63
N LEU A 728 11.43 7.70 24.02
CA LEU A 728 11.29 8.87 23.15
C LEU A 728 10.20 9.78 23.71
N LEU A 729 10.38 11.09 23.54
CA LEU A 729 9.33 12.07 23.82
C LEU A 729 8.29 12.07 22.69
N ASP A 730 7.02 11.87 23.04
CA ASP A 730 5.93 11.91 22.06
C ASP A 730 5.78 13.30 21.44
N GLN A 731 5.27 13.39 20.20
CA GLN A 731 4.99 14.66 19.55
C GLN A 731 3.77 15.35 20.18
N LEU A 732 2.80 14.57 20.67
CA LEU A 732 1.54 15.09 21.18
C LEU A 732 1.58 15.33 22.70
N PRO A 733 0.91 16.38 23.21
CA PRO A 733 0.65 16.53 24.64
C PRO A 733 -0.43 15.54 25.10
N PRO A 734 -0.51 15.19 26.40
CA PRO A 734 -1.62 14.42 26.94
C PRO A 734 -2.97 15.14 26.83
N SER A 735 -4.05 14.39 26.57
CA SER A 735 -5.44 14.87 26.61
C SER A 735 -6.08 14.46 27.95
N GLY A 736 -6.26 15.39 28.90
CA GLY A 736 -6.90 15.09 30.18
C GLY A 736 -6.24 13.94 30.98
N GLY A 737 -4.92 13.75 30.84
CA GLY A 737 -4.18 12.64 31.47
C GLY A 737 -4.20 11.32 30.69
N SER A 738 -4.76 11.31 29.48
CA SER A 738 -4.76 10.19 28.53
C SER A 738 -3.90 10.49 27.30
N ILE A 739 -3.63 9.47 26.49
CA ILE A 739 -2.84 9.58 25.26
C ILE A 739 -3.81 9.86 24.10
N PRO A 740 -3.62 10.97 23.37
CA PRO A 740 -4.50 11.31 22.28
C PRO A 740 -4.19 10.53 21.00
N ASP A 741 -5.21 10.39 20.17
CA ASP A 741 -5.12 9.84 18.83
C ASP A 741 -4.61 10.88 17.83
N ALA A 742 -4.94 12.16 18.02
CA ALA A 742 -4.46 13.29 17.22
C ALA A 742 -4.52 14.62 18.02
N LEU A 743 -3.85 15.65 17.50
CA LEU A 743 -4.05 17.03 17.94
C LEU A 743 -4.55 17.86 16.75
N ILE A 744 -5.70 18.50 16.90
CA ILE A 744 -6.26 19.41 15.91
C ILE A 744 -6.16 20.84 16.44
N PHE A 745 -5.65 21.76 15.62
CA PHE A 745 -5.62 23.17 15.94
C PHE A 745 -6.39 24.00 14.92
N TYR A 746 -7.01 25.08 15.39
CA TYR A 746 -7.92 25.90 14.60
C TYR A 746 -7.42 27.34 14.51
N GLY A 747 -7.20 27.81 13.28
CA GLY A 747 -6.80 29.17 12.97
C GLY A 747 -7.58 29.73 11.79
N GLY A 748 -7.51 31.04 11.60
CA GLY A 748 -8.10 31.74 10.47
C GLY A 748 -7.62 33.18 10.43
N ASP A 749 -7.85 33.87 9.34
CA ASP A 749 -7.49 35.27 9.11
C ASP A 749 -8.70 36.11 8.70
N ASP A 750 -8.80 37.33 9.25
CA ASP A 750 -10.02 38.14 9.19
C ASP A 750 -10.14 39.09 8.00
N GLU A 751 -9.07 39.26 7.23
CA GLU A 751 -8.96 40.20 6.10
C GLU A 751 -9.38 41.64 6.44
N CYS A 752 -9.20 42.05 7.71
CA CYS A 752 -9.67 43.33 8.24
C CYS A 752 -11.20 43.56 8.05
N GLY A 753 -11.98 42.51 7.83
CA GLY A 753 -13.43 42.59 7.65
C GLY A 753 -14.14 42.91 8.96
N SER A 754 -15.02 43.91 8.99
CA SER A 754 -15.79 44.23 10.21
C SER A 754 -16.96 43.27 10.44
N GLY A 755 -17.17 42.85 11.69
CA GLY A 755 -18.39 42.15 12.12
C GLY A 755 -18.41 40.63 11.89
N VAL A 756 -17.26 40.01 11.58
CA VAL A 756 -17.15 38.55 11.34
C VAL A 756 -16.50 37.79 12.49
N GLN A 757 -15.62 38.45 13.24
CA GLN A 757 -14.78 37.86 14.26
C GLN A 757 -15.60 37.38 15.46
N VAL A 758 -16.47 38.24 16.00
CA VAL A 758 -17.32 37.88 17.16
C VAL A 758 -18.29 36.74 16.82
N PRO A 759 -19.02 36.75 15.69
CA PRO A 759 -19.83 35.60 15.29
C PRO A 759 -19.03 34.30 15.13
N ALA A 760 -17.85 34.35 14.49
CA ALA A 760 -17.00 33.17 14.32
C ALA A 760 -16.48 32.61 15.66
N SER A 761 -15.98 33.51 16.51
CA SER A 761 -15.54 33.19 17.88
C SER A 761 -16.67 32.56 18.70
N ALA A 762 -17.87 33.15 18.66
CA ALA A 762 -19.04 32.63 19.37
C ALA A 762 -19.47 31.25 18.85
N PHE A 763 -19.40 31.02 17.54
CA PHE A 763 -19.69 29.71 16.96
C PHE A 763 -18.72 28.65 17.48
N MET A 764 -17.41 28.88 17.37
CA MET A 764 -16.39 27.93 17.85
C MET A 764 -16.54 27.66 19.36
N HIS A 765 -16.72 28.71 20.16
CA HIS A 765 -16.96 28.60 21.59
C HIS A 765 -18.20 27.75 21.93
N SER A 766 -19.30 27.93 21.17
CA SER A 766 -20.53 27.15 21.40
C SER A 766 -20.38 25.65 21.14
N ARG A 767 -19.32 25.23 20.44
CA ARG A 767 -18.94 23.82 20.20
C ARG A 767 -17.86 23.34 21.18
N GLY A 768 -17.43 24.19 22.12
CA GLY A 768 -16.32 23.90 23.01
C GLY A 768 -14.96 23.89 22.31
N LEU A 769 -14.87 24.48 21.11
CA LEU A 769 -13.64 24.54 20.34
C LEU A 769 -12.85 25.82 20.65
N PRO A 770 -11.52 25.72 20.79
CA PRO A 770 -10.65 26.88 20.74
C PRO A 770 -10.58 27.42 19.31
N TYR A 771 -10.21 28.69 19.17
CA TYR A 771 -10.05 29.31 17.86
C TYR A 771 -9.02 30.44 17.92
N HIS A 772 -8.36 30.70 16.81
CA HIS A 772 -7.36 31.74 16.68
C HIS A 772 -7.64 32.58 15.44
N ILE A 773 -7.76 33.89 15.62
CA ILE A 773 -8.02 34.85 14.55
C ILE A 773 -6.78 35.71 14.36
N ASN A 774 -6.19 35.63 13.17
CA ASN A 774 -5.16 36.54 12.73
C ASN A 774 -5.83 37.81 12.22
N CYS A 775 -5.56 38.93 12.89
CA CYS A 775 -6.14 40.25 12.62
C CYS A 775 -5.23 41.05 11.69
N MET A 776 -5.76 41.43 10.53
CA MET A 776 -5.02 42.17 9.51
C MET A 776 -5.04 43.67 9.78
N PRO A 777 -3.88 44.35 9.81
CA PRO A 777 -3.85 45.81 9.82
C PRO A 777 -4.03 46.34 8.39
N LEU A 778 -5.15 47.01 8.10
CA LEU A 778 -5.35 47.71 6.83
C LEU A 778 -5.40 49.21 7.06
N ASN A 779 -4.57 49.98 6.37
CA ASN A 779 -4.45 51.44 6.57
C ASN A 779 -4.23 51.86 8.04
N GLY A 780 -3.51 51.05 8.82
CA GLY A 780 -3.19 51.31 10.22
C GLY A 780 -4.32 51.06 11.21
N VAL A 781 -5.42 50.43 10.78
CA VAL A 781 -6.54 50.02 11.64
C VAL A 781 -6.78 48.52 11.55
N PHE A 782 -7.42 47.95 12.56
CA PHE A 782 -7.87 46.55 12.58
C PHE A 782 -9.38 46.48 12.39
N GLY A 783 -9.87 45.39 11.78
CA GLY A 783 -11.30 45.15 11.55
C GLY A 783 -12.14 44.91 12.82
N LEU A 784 -11.50 44.94 13.99
CA LEU A 784 -12.08 44.61 15.29
C LEU A 784 -11.88 45.75 16.30
N SER A 785 -12.94 46.18 16.98
CA SER A 785 -12.84 47.08 18.13
C SER A 785 -12.30 46.38 19.38
N LEU A 786 -11.80 47.13 20.37
CA LEU A 786 -11.32 46.54 21.64
C LEU A 786 -12.44 45.85 22.44
N GLU A 787 -13.69 46.30 22.31
CA GLU A 787 -14.85 45.66 22.95
C GLU A 787 -15.17 44.31 22.31
N GLU A 788 -15.11 44.24 20.97
CA GLU A 788 -15.27 42.98 20.25
C GLU A 788 -14.08 42.02 20.50
N ALA A 789 -12.86 42.55 20.64
CA ALA A 789 -11.69 41.78 21.04
C ALA A 789 -11.87 41.15 22.42
N GLN A 790 -12.36 41.93 23.40
CA GLN A 790 -12.70 41.41 24.73
C GLN A 790 -13.76 40.31 24.67
N THR A 791 -14.73 40.43 23.77
CA THR A 791 -15.73 39.38 23.54
C THR A 791 -15.09 38.11 22.98
N CYS A 792 -14.16 38.23 22.02
CA CYS A 792 -13.43 37.09 21.49
C CYS A 792 -12.58 36.39 22.57
N TYR A 793 -11.86 37.16 23.41
CA TYR A 793 -11.10 36.59 24.53
C TYR A 793 -12.00 35.89 25.55
N ALA A 794 -13.18 36.44 25.85
CA ALA A 794 -14.13 35.82 26.76
C ALA A 794 -14.66 34.46 26.24
N ASN A 795 -14.71 34.29 24.91
CA ASN A 795 -15.02 33.03 24.25
C ASN A 795 -13.83 32.05 24.21
N GLY A 796 -12.65 32.45 24.67
CA GLY A 796 -11.42 31.66 24.57
C GLY A 796 -10.75 31.70 23.20
N THR A 797 -11.08 32.69 22.36
CA THR A 797 -10.42 32.91 21.07
C THR A 797 -9.13 33.71 21.26
N GLU A 798 -8.05 33.22 20.66
CA GLU A 798 -6.78 33.94 20.58
C GLU A 798 -6.81 34.92 19.40
N LEU A 799 -6.25 36.11 19.60
CA LEU A 799 -6.06 37.08 18.52
C LEU A 799 -4.57 37.25 18.28
N SER A 800 -4.16 37.24 17.01
CA SER A 800 -2.78 37.46 16.62
C SER A 800 -2.67 38.29 15.35
N ILE A 801 -1.45 38.51 14.86
CA ILE A 801 -1.19 39.37 13.70
C ILE A 801 -1.32 38.60 12.39
N HIS A 802 -2.12 39.15 11.47
CA HIS A 802 -2.14 38.78 10.07
C HIS A 802 -1.35 39.83 9.29
N TYR A 803 -0.09 39.56 8.91
CA TYR A 803 0.70 40.59 8.25
C TYR A 803 0.17 40.89 6.85
N ASP A 804 -0.13 42.16 6.57
CA ASP A 804 -0.50 42.60 5.23
C ASP A 804 0.74 43.08 4.48
N PHE A 805 1.34 42.16 3.72
CA PHE A 805 2.44 42.48 2.81
C PHE A 805 2.00 42.47 1.35
N VAL A 806 0.69 42.60 1.11
CA VAL A 806 0.11 42.66 -0.24
C VAL A 806 -0.32 44.08 -0.54
N ASP A 807 -1.17 44.69 0.27
CA ASP A 807 -1.68 46.02 -0.02
C ASP A 807 -0.61 47.10 0.22
N GLY A 808 -0.34 47.89 -0.83
CA GLY A 808 0.63 48.97 -0.78
C GLY A 808 2.10 48.53 -0.94
N PHE A 809 2.35 47.25 -1.25
CA PHE A 809 3.69 46.72 -1.51
C PHE A 809 3.95 46.51 -3.01
N LEU A 810 5.23 46.48 -3.40
CA LEU A 810 5.62 46.14 -4.77
C LEU A 810 5.48 44.62 -5.00
N HIS A 811 5.18 44.22 -6.24
CA HIS A 811 5.06 42.82 -6.63
C HIS A 811 6.04 42.47 -7.76
N PRO A 812 6.57 41.23 -7.80
CA PRO A 812 6.26 40.10 -6.93
C PRO A 812 7.08 40.08 -5.62
N GLY A 813 7.95 41.04 -5.35
CA GLY A 813 8.78 41.12 -4.14
C GLY A 813 8.63 42.44 -3.39
N GLY A 814 8.88 42.47 -2.07
CA GLY A 814 9.17 43.74 -1.39
C GLY A 814 8.52 44.01 -0.05
N PHE A 815 8.80 43.21 0.99
CA PHE A 815 8.71 43.69 2.36
C PHE A 815 10.07 43.52 3.06
N SER A 816 10.31 44.35 4.06
CA SER A 816 11.58 44.47 4.78
C SER A 816 11.41 44.13 6.27
N PRO A 817 12.51 43.96 7.03
CA PRO A 817 12.41 43.81 8.49
C PRO A 817 11.62 44.95 9.13
N MET A 818 11.75 46.18 8.61
CA MET A 818 11.04 47.35 9.16
C MET A 818 9.53 47.27 9.00
N ASP A 819 9.04 46.60 7.95
CA ASP A 819 7.60 46.41 7.72
C ASP A 819 7.02 45.42 8.75
N VAL A 820 7.76 44.33 9.02
CA VAL A 820 7.44 43.38 10.11
C VAL A 820 7.39 44.11 11.46
N TYR A 821 8.42 44.90 11.78
CA TYR A 821 8.46 45.67 13.03
C TYR A 821 7.32 46.69 13.13
N TYR A 822 6.99 47.37 12.04
CA TYR A 822 5.93 48.36 12.00
C TYR A 822 4.57 47.71 12.29
N GLN A 823 4.19 46.66 11.57
CA GLN A 823 2.89 46.01 11.77
C GLN A 823 2.81 45.29 13.12
N THR A 824 3.89 44.67 13.61
CA THR A 824 3.95 44.13 14.97
C THR A 824 3.72 45.21 16.02
N THR A 825 4.30 46.39 15.81
CA THR A 825 4.14 47.54 16.72
C THR A 825 2.71 48.08 16.67
N LEU A 826 2.07 48.13 15.49
CA LEU A 826 0.65 48.46 15.38
C LEU A 826 -0.21 47.50 16.20
N PHE A 827 -0.01 46.19 16.04
CA PHE A 827 -0.72 45.18 16.81
C PHE A 827 -0.51 45.36 18.31
N ARG A 828 0.75 45.49 18.75
CA ARG A 828 1.10 45.68 20.17
C ARG A 828 0.47 46.94 20.76
N ASN A 829 0.48 48.03 20.01
CA ASN A 829 -0.11 49.30 20.48
C ASN A 829 -1.63 49.21 20.58
N TYR A 830 -2.28 48.44 19.70
CA TYR A 830 -3.72 48.29 19.70
C TYR A 830 -4.21 47.28 20.75
N PHE A 831 -3.68 46.05 20.74
CA PHE A 831 -4.14 44.96 21.61
C PHE A 831 -3.40 44.86 22.95
N GLY A 832 -2.27 45.54 23.12
CA GLY A 832 -1.55 45.64 24.40
C GLY A 832 -0.59 44.49 24.72
N TYR A 833 -0.34 43.57 23.78
CA TYR A 833 0.62 42.47 23.94
C TYR A 833 1.33 42.15 22.61
N THR A 834 2.38 41.33 22.68
CA THR A 834 3.11 40.86 21.48
C THR A 834 2.46 39.57 20.98
N PRO A 835 2.13 39.46 19.68
CA PRO A 835 1.62 38.22 19.11
C PRO A 835 2.62 37.07 19.29
N ILE A 836 2.14 35.84 19.44
CA ILE A 836 3.00 34.66 19.60
C ILE A 836 3.25 34.03 18.22
N SER A 837 2.19 33.72 17.48
CA SER A 837 2.28 33.13 16.13
C SER A 837 1.63 34.03 15.10
N SER A 838 2.11 34.08 13.87
CA SER A 838 1.48 34.87 12.80
C SER A 838 0.92 34.01 11.67
N VAL A 839 0.20 34.67 10.77
CA VAL A 839 0.08 34.24 9.37
C VAL A 839 0.31 35.47 8.49
N ASN A 840 0.84 35.29 7.29
CA ASN A 840 1.00 36.38 6.32
C ASN A 840 -0.15 36.35 5.31
N HIS A 841 -0.67 37.53 4.93
CA HIS A 841 -1.75 37.65 3.95
C HIS A 841 -1.36 37.07 2.60
N CYS A 842 -2.24 36.25 2.04
CA CYS A 842 -1.97 35.40 0.86
C CYS A 842 -0.72 34.51 1.02
N VAL A 843 -0.37 34.13 2.26
CA VAL A 843 0.86 33.40 2.64
C VAL A 843 2.13 34.00 2.04
N ARG A 844 2.17 35.33 2.03
CA ARG A 844 3.24 36.12 1.44
C ARG A 844 4.59 35.87 2.12
N TRP A 845 5.64 35.63 1.34
CA TRP A 845 6.99 35.35 1.86
C TRP A 845 8.08 35.82 0.87
N THR A 846 9.30 36.07 1.35
CA THR A 846 10.45 36.43 0.49
C THR A 846 11.74 35.96 1.12
N GLY A 847 12.73 35.58 0.30
CA GLY A 847 13.97 34.99 0.82
C GLY A 847 13.71 33.59 1.35
N TRP A 848 14.40 33.20 2.43
CA TRP A 848 14.32 31.86 2.98
C TRP A 848 13.96 31.91 4.48
N ALA A 849 14.95 32.00 5.37
CA ALA A 849 14.74 32.08 6.82
C ALA A 849 14.63 33.53 7.33
N GLU A 850 14.92 34.52 6.49
CA GLU A 850 14.99 35.92 6.89
C GLU A 850 13.66 36.45 7.47
N PRO A 851 12.47 36.18 6.89
CA PRO A 851 11.23 36.65 7.50
C PRO A 851 10.97 36.04 8.88
N ALA A 852 11.27 34.76 9.08
CA ALA A 852 11.20 34.11 10.39
C ALA A 852 12.15 34.77 11.40
N GLU A 853 13.36 35.13 10.97
CA GLU A 853 14.30 35.89 11.80
C GLU A 853 13.74 37.26 12.17
N TRP A 854 13.17 38.00 11.22
CA TRP A 854 12.61 39.33 11.47
C TRP A 854 11.42 39.27 12.44
N MET A 855 10.53 38.29 12.28
CA MET A 855 9.40 38.06 13.18
C MET A 855 9.87 37.66 14.58
N MET A 856 10.87 36.77 14.68
CA MET A 856 11.50 36.39 15.95
C MET A 856 12.08 37.62 16.66
N GLN A 857 12.80 38.48 15.94
CA GLN A 857 13.37 39.71 16.49
C GLN A 857 12.28 40.72 16.90
N ALA A 858 11.12 40.72 16.23
CA ALA A 858 9.94 41.52 16.62
C ALA A 858 9.24 40.97 17.88
N GLY A 859 9.58 39.75 18.31
CA GLY A 859 9.15 39.10 19.55
C GLY A 859 8.17 37.94 19.36
N LEU A 860 7.86 37.56 18.12
CA LEU A 860 7.05 36.39 17.80
C LEU A 860 7.87 35.10 18.04
N LYS A 861 7.17 33.97 18.09
CA LYS A 861 7.71 32.64 18.36
C LYS A 861 7.36 31.62 17.30
N GLY A 862 6.41 31.92 16.42
CA GLY A 862 6.09 31.06 15.30
C GLY A 862 5.27 31.72 14.20
N ASP A 863 5.02 30.95 13.16
CA ASP A 863 4.22 31.34 11.99
C ASP A 863 3.41 30.13 11.48
N ASN A 864 2.35 30.40 10.74
CA ASN A 864 1.44 29.41 10.18
C ASN A 864 1.21 29.63 8.68
N SER A 865 2.21 30.13 7.92
CA SER A 865 2.04 30.49 6.50
C SER A 865 2.41 29.37 5.52
N HIS A 866 2.93 28.22 5.96
CA HIS A 866 3.25 27.11 5.07
C HIS A 866 1.97 26.39 4.57
N PHE A 867 1.60 26.64 3.31
CA PHE A 867 0.36 26.17 2.69
C PHE A 867 0.36 24.64 2.38
N PRO A 868 -0.80 23.93 2.46
CA PRO A 868 -0.86 22.46 2.35
C PRO A 868 -0.67 21.90 0.93
N VAL A 869 -0.95 22.69 -0.10
CA VAL A 869 -0.96 22.23 -1.51
C VAL A 869 -0.32 23.29 -2.42
N PRO A 870 0.06 22.94 -3.66
CA PRO A 870 0.45 23.94 -4.64
C PRO A 870 -0.68 24.95 -4.87
N LEU A 871 -0.37 26.24 -4.80
CA LEU A 871 -1.34 27.31 -4.92
C LEU A 871 -1.72 27.55 -6.39
N VAL A 872 -2.84 26.97 -6.82
CA VAL A 872 -3.36 27.14 -8.20
C VAL A 872 -4.37 28.29 -8.34
N THR A 873 -4.89 28.80 -7.22
CA THR A 873 -5.79 29.95 -7.15
C THR A 873 -5.45 30.84 -5.94
N SER A 874 -5.98 32.06 -5.88
CA SER A 874 -5.68 33.02 -4.82
C SER A 874 -6.24 32.62 -3.45
N ASN A 875 -7.44 32.02 -3.40
CA ASN A 875 -8.06 31.54 -2.17
C ASN A 875 -8.80 30.21 -2.43
N PRO A 876 -8.09 29.07 -2.44
CA PRO A 876 -8.72 27.78 -2.69
C PRO A 876 -9.53 27.33 -1.46
N THR A 877 -10.57 26.52 -1.68
CA THR A 877 -11.34 25.90 -0.58
C THR A 877 -11.22 24.38 -0.63
N ASN A 878 -11.45 23.71 0.49
CA ASN A 878 -11.46 22.26 0.60
C ASN A 878 -10.12 21.59 0.27
N CYS A 879 -9.02 22.20 0.72
CA CYS A 879 -7.67 21.71 0.49
C CYS A 879 -7.16 20.91 1.69
N PHE A 880 -6.50 19.79 1.41
CA PHE A 880 -5.75 19.01 2.40
C PHE A 880 -4.46 18.51 1.75
N GLY A 881 -3.36 18.56 2.50
CA GLY A 881 -2.07 18.09 2.04
C GLY A 881 -0.91 18.46 2.98
N PHE A 882 0.28 18.08 2.55
CA PHE A 882 1.57 18.26 3.21
C PHE A 882 2.56 18.85 2.20
N GLY A 883 2.26 20.04 1.66
CA GLY A 883 3.09 20.72 0.65
C GLY A 883 4.56 20.93 1.06
N PHE A 884 4.80 20.97 2.38
CA PHE A 884 6.13 21.01 3.02
C PHE A 884 6.50 19.67 3.71
N GLY A 885 5.89 18.58 3.27
CA GLY A 885 6.17 17.19 3.62
C GLY A 885 5.87 16.79 5.07
N THR A 886 5.24 17.63 5.88
CA THR A 886 4.96 17.35 7.29
C THR A 886 3.72 18.05 7.82
N ALA A 887 3.11 17.44 8.83
CA ALA A 887 2.10 18.09 9.69
C ALA A 887 2.68 18.58 11.02
N PHE A 888 3.86 18.08 11.41
CA PHE A 888 4.48 18.44 12.68
C PHE A 888 5.15 19.81 12.62
N PRO A 889 5.08 20.61 13.70
CA PRO A 889 5.86 21.82 13.81
C PRO A 889 7.36 21.55 13.73
N TYR A 890 8.12 22.54 13.30
CA TYR A 890 9.57 22.46 13.24
C TYR A 890 10.20 23.85 13.39
N PHE A 891 11.48 23.89 13.77
CA PHE A 891 12.22 25.16 13.89
C PHE A 891 12.88 25.56 12.56
N PHE A 892 12.85 26.86 12.24
CA PHE A 892 13.59 27.41 11.11
C PHE A 892 15.10 27.32 11.34
N TYR A 893 15.87 27.19 10.25
CA TYR A 893 17.33 27.22 10.25
C TYR A 893 17.83 28.21 9.21
N THR A 894 18.85 28.98 9.59
CA THR A 894 19.47 29.96 8.70
C THR A 894 20.38 29.30 7.65
N ASP A 895 20.75 30.06 6.61
CA ASP A 895 21.71 29.59 5.61
C ASP A 895 23.16 29.66 6.10
N TYR A 896 24.08 29.36 5.20
CA TYR A 896 25.52 29.39 5.44
C TYR A 896 26.04 30.77 5.88
N ARG A 897 25.35 31.87 5.55
CA ARG A 897 25.76 33.23 5.91
C ARG A 897 25.61 33.48 7.40
N GLN A 898 24.73 32.72 8.06
CA GLN A 898 24.53 32.72 9.50
C GLN A 898 24.81 31.36 10.14
N ALA A 899 25.79 30.64 9.59
CA ALA A 899 26.37 29.40 10.14
C ALA A 899 25.39 28.22 10.31
N ASN A 900 24.33 28.16 9.49
CA ASN A 900 23.30 27.12 9.58
C ASN A 900 22.73 26.97 11.00
N SER A 901 22.41 28.10 11.61
CA SER A 901 21.96 28.19 12.99
C SER A 901 20.46 27.96 13.07
N ARG A 902 20.03 27.17 14.07
CA ARG A 902 18.62 27.05 14.42
C ARG A 902 18.10 28.39 14.97
N LEU A 903 16.92 28.79 14.53
CA LEU A 903 16.15 29.89 15.10
C LEU A 903 15.18 29.34 16.16
N ASP A 904 14.98 30.05 17.26
CA ASP A 904 13.93 29.73 18.25
C ASP A 904 12.55 30.23 17.75
N PHE A 905 12.22 29.88 16.50
CA PHE A 905 11.01 30.27 15.79
C PHE A 905 10.41 29.03 15.10
N VAL A 906 9.15 28.74 15.39
CA VAL A 906 8.45 27.52 15.00
C VAL A 906 7.56 27.77 13.80
N GLU A 907 7.69 26.97 12.74
CA GLU A 907 6.64 26.89 11.71
C GLU A 907 5.56 25.89 12.14
N LEU A 908 4.31 26.27 11.96
CA LEU A 908 3.15 25.40 12.03
C LEU A 908 2.62 25.18 10.60
N PRO A 909 2.83 24.03 9.95
CA PRO A 909 2.27 23.81 8.63
C PRO A 909 0.74 23.82 8.64
N ILE A 910 0.12 24.50 7.68
CA ILE A 910 -1.31 24.34 7.42
C ILE A 910 -1.49 22.98 6.72
N SER A 911 -2.24 22.06 7.33
CA SER A 911 -2.53 20.73 6.74
C SER A 911 -3.91 20.66 6.07
N GLY A 912 -4.90 21.38 6.60
CA GLY A 912 -6.23 21.54 6.02
C GLY A 912 -6.61 23.02 5.94
N TYR A 913 -7.02 23.47 4.75
CA TYR A 913 -7.41 24.86 4.48
C TYR A 913 -8.83 24.91 3.91
N GLU A 914 -9.71 25.61 4.61
CA GLU A 914 -11.16 25.65 4.35
C GLU A 914 -11.74 24.25 4.13
N LEU A 915 -11.36 23.33 5.00
CA LEU A 915 -11.52 21.90 4.80
C LEU A 915 -13.00 21.47 4.96
N GLY A 916 -13.48 20.64 4.03
CA GLY A 916 -14.74 19.92 4.18
C GLY A 916 -15.98 20.64 3.65
N TYR A 917 -15.85 21.72 2.88
CA TYR A 917 -17.00 22.38 2.28
C TYR A 917 -16.70 23.07 0.94
N SER A 918 -17.74 23.30 0.14
CA SER A 918 -17.69 24.17 -1.03
C SER A 918 -18.94 25.05 -1.06
N GLY A 919 -18.76 26.35 -0.80
CA GLY A 919 -19.88 27.27 -0.60
C GLY A 919 -20.74 26.88 0.61
N ASN A 920 -21.98 26.44 0.38
CA ASN A 920 -22.90 25.98 1.43
C ASN A 920 -23.07 24.45 1.47
N ILE A 921 -22.22 23.69 0.77
CA ILE A 921 -22.31 22.23 0.69
C ILE A 921 -21.16 21.60 1.49
N VAL A 922 -21.48 20.64 2.37
CA VAL A 922 -20.50 19.82 3.08
C VAL A 922 -19.90 18.77 2.14
N VAL A 923 -18.59 18.59 2.21
CA VAL A 923 -17.80 17.60 1.47
C VAL A 923 -17.16 16.63 2.47
N SER A 924 -17.99 15.79 3.10
CA SER A 924 -17.58 14.85 4.16
C SER A 924 -16.39 13.95 3.80
N PRO A 925 -16.23 13.41 2.57
CA PRO A 925 -15.08 12.56 2.25
C PRO A 925 -13.72 13.22 2.47
N GLN A 926 -13.63 14.55 2.32
CA GLN A 926 -12.36 15.25 2.56
C GLN A 926 -12.04 15.37 4.06
N ILE A 927 -13.07 15.56 4.89
CA ILE A 927 -12.96 15.57 6.36
C ILE A 927 -12.53 14.18 6.85
N GLU A 928 -13.17 13.12 6.32
CA GLU A 928 -12.88 11.73 6.66
C GLU A 928 -11.42 11.37 6.36
N ARG A 929 -10.91 11.75 5.17
CA ARG A 929 -9.51 11.51 4.79
C ARG A 929 -8.51 12.24 5.68
N ALA A 930 -8.78 13.51 5.98
CA ALA A 930 -7.93 14.31 6.85
C ALA A 930 -7.91 13.76 8.29
N LEU A 931 -9.08 13.46 8.86
CA LEU A 931 -9.21 12.90 10.22
C LEU A 931 -8.57 11.50 10.32
N TYR A 932 -8.78 10.66 9.30
CA TYR A 932 -8.13 9.36 9.21
C TYR A 932 -6.61 9.52 9.21
N THR A 933 -6.06 10.42 8.39
CA THR A 933 -4.61 10.63 8.32
C THR A 933 -4.04 11.17 9.65
N ALA A 934 -4.73 12.13 10.26
CA ALA A 934 -4.32 12.72 11.54
C ALA A 934 -4.26 11.68 12.66
N SER A 935 -5.31 10.85 12.78
CA SER A 935 -5.42 9.81 13.81
C SER A 935 -4.53 8.59 13.54
N TYR A 936 -4.37 8.19 12.28
CA TYR A 936 -3.52 7.07 11.89
C TYR A 936 -2.04 7.28 12.26
N TYR A 937 -1.54 8.52 12.09
CA TYR A 937 -0.15 8.88 12.32
C TYR A 937 0.12 9.61 13.65
N HIS A 938 -0.92 9.94 14.43
CA HIS A 938 -0.81 10.79 15.62
C HIS A 938 -0.22 12.17 15.32
N LEU A 939 -0.80 12.87 14.34
CA LEU A 939 -0.33 14.16 13.86
C LEU A 939 -0.89 15.34 14.66
N THR A 940 -0.14 16.44 14.62
CA THR A 940 -0.67 17.80 14.82
C THR A 940 -1.24 18.27 13.47
N PHE A 941 -2.50 18.68 13.43
CA PHE A 941 -3.18 18.92 12.16
C PHE A 941 -3.97 20.22 12.19
N ASN A 942 -3.67 21.13 11.25
CA ASN A 942 -4.39 22.41 11.16
C ASN A 942 -5.73 22.23 10.44
N PHE A 943 -6.78 22.78 11.03
CA PHE A 943 -8.07 23.02 10.36
C PHE A 943 -8.26 24.53 10.28
N PHE A 944 -7.73 25.12 9.19
CA PHE A 944 -7.75 26.56 8.96
C PHE A 944 -9.09 26.99 8.32
N TYR A 945 -9.78 27.94 8.96
CA TYR A 945 -11.07 28.48 8.55
C TYR A 945 -11.10 30.00 8.76
N HIS A 946 -11.34 30.80 7.73
CA HIS A 946 -11.48 32.25 7.89
C HIS A 946 -12.75 32.58 8.69
N PRO A 947 -12.72 33.60 9.57
CA PRO A 947 -13.89 34.05 10.32
C PRO A 947 -15.08 34.41 9.42
N VAL A 948 -14.84 34.96 8.23
CA VAL A 948 -15.90 35.32 7.28
C VAL A 948 -16.72 34.10 6.83
N TYR A 949 -16.06 32.95 6.64
CA TYR A 949 -16.75 31.71 6.24
C TYR A 949 -17.52 31.11 7.42
N ILE A 950 -16.93 31.10 8.62
CA ILE A 950 -17.64 30.65 9.82
C ILE A 950 -18.86 31.54 10.10
N ALA A 951 -18.76 32.85 9.91
CA ALA A 951 -19.83 33.80 10.17
C ALA A 951 -20.98 33.69 9.17
N TYR A 952 -20.69 33.56 7.87
CA TYR A 952 -21.72 33.71 6.83
C TYR A 952 -22.08 32.43 6.08
N TYR A 953 -21.23 31.41 6.06
CA TYR A 953 -21.41 30.23 5.21
C TYR A 953 -21.85 29.04 6.06
N GLN A 954 -23.08 28.59 5.85
CA GLN A 954 -23.63 27.46 6.60
C GLN A 954 -22.82 26.18 6.32
N GLY A 955 -22.34 26.00 5.09
CA GLY A 955 -21.53 24.82 4.73
C GLY A 955 -20.21 24.71 5.52
N CYS A 956 -19.57 25.84 5.83
CA CYS A 956 -18.37 25.88 6.68
C CYS A 956 -18.70 25.41 8.11
N ARG A 957 -19.76 25.95 8.71
CA ARG A 957 -20.23 25.53 10.04
C ARG A 957 -20.65 24.06 10.09
N ASP A 958 -21.38 23.61 9.07
CA ASP A 958 -21.82 22.21 8.97
C ASP A 958 -20.63 21.26 8.79
N ALA A 959 -19.55 21.69 8.11
CA ALA A 959 -18.33 20.91 7.99
C ALA A 959 -17.60 20.77 9.33
N ILE A 960 -17.54 21.84 10.13
CA ILE A 960 -16.99 21.79 11.50
C ILE A 960 -17.84 20.86 12.37
N ASP A 961 -19.17 20.99 12.33
CA ASP A 961 -20.08 20.10 13.08
C ASP A 961 -19.92 18.64 12.61
N THR A 962 -19.73 18.40 11.30
CA THR A 962 -19.46 17.06 10.73
C THR A 962 -18.13 16.47 11.23
N LEU A 963 -17.07 17.28 11.35
CA LEU A 963 -15.79 16.83 11.93
C LEU A 963 -15.99 16.34 13.37
N LEU A 964 -16.72 17.11 14.20
CA LEU A 964 -16.97 16.75 15.59
C LEU A 964 -17.81 15.48 15.70
N ASP A 965 -18.83 15.34 14.84
CA ASP A 965 -19.64 14.13 14.75
C ASP A 965 -18.78 12.91 14.39
N LEU A 966 -17.85 13.03 13.43
CA LEU A 966 -16.94 11.95 13.06
C LEU A 966 -15.98 11.57 14.19
N ILE A 967 -15.40 12.56 14.89
CA ILE A 967 -14.54 12.33 16.07
C ILE A 967 -15.31 11.55 17.14
N TYR A 968 -16.54 11.98 17.44
CA TYR A 968 -17.40 11.32 18.42
C TYR A 968 -17.80 9.89 17.99
N GLN A 969 -18.25 9.72 16.74
CA GLN A 969 -18.67 8.43 16.20
C GLN A 969 -17.54 7.40 16.17
N GLN A 970 -16.32 7.83 15.88
CA GLN A 970 -15.13 6.97 15.86
C GLN A 970 -14.52 6.77 17.26
N GLY A 971 -14.99 7.49 18.28
CA GLY A 971 -14.49 7.39 19.65
C GLY A 971 -13.05 7.90 19.80
N LEU A 972 -12.64 8.85 18.96
CA LEU A 972 -11.29 9.39 18.95
C LEU A 972 -11.05 10.36 20.11
N ASN A 973 -9.89 10.24 20.76
CA ASN A 973 -9.41 11.16 21.76
C ASN A 973 -8.55 12.24 21.09
N VAL A 974 -9.14 13.38 20.78
CA VAL A 974 -8.45 14.49 20.08
C VAL A 974 -8.15 15.63 21.04
N VAL A 975 -6.92 16.15 20.99
CA VAL A 975 -6.59 17.43 21.63
C VAL A 975 -7.00 18.56 20.69
N HIS A 976 -7.91 19.41 21.11
CA HIS A 976 -8.28 20.63 20.40
C HIS A 976 -7.49 21.81 20.95
N THR A 977 -6.81 22.58 20.10
CA THR A 977 -5.98 23.72 20.53
C THR A 977 -5.95 24.85 19.49
N THR A 978 -5.20 25.91 19.76
CA THR A 978 -4.90 27.01 18.85
C THR A 978 -3.42 27.00 18.40
N PRO A 979 -3.08 27.73 17.31
CA PRO A 979 -1.71 28.05 16.93
C PRO A 979 -0.80 28.51 18.08
N ASP A 980 -1.14 29.54 18.86
CA ASP A 980 -0.22 30.03 19.91
C ASP A 980 0.03 29.00 21.00
N ALA A 981 -1.02 28.32 21.44
CA ALA A 981 -0.89 27.25 22.42
C ALA A 981 -0.03 26.09 21.92
N LEU A 982 -0.13 25.74 20.63
CA LEU A 982 0.71 24.73 19.98
C LEU A 982 2.16 25.19 19.83
N THR A 983 2.41 26.42 19.37
CA THR A 983 3.75 27.03 19.30
C THR A 983 4.44 26.97 20.66
N LEU A 984 3.75 27.42 21.72
CA LEU A 984 4.28 27.38 23.08
C LEU A 984 4.53 25.94 23.57
N TRP A 985 3.61 25.00 23.28
CA TRP A 985 3.81 23.60 23.60
C TRP A 985 5.04 23.03 22.90
N TRP A 986 5.25 23.34 21.62
CA TRP A 986 6.38 22.80 20.87
C TRP A 986 7.71 23.32 21.39
N MET A 987 7.79 24.61 21.74
CA MET A 987 8.95 25.19 22.40
C MET A 987 9.21 24.57 23.78
N ASP A 988 8.16 24.37 24.57
CA ASP A 988 8.25 23.74 25.89
C ASP A 988 8.70 22.28 25.78
N ARG A 989 8.13 21.52 24.83
CA ARG A 989 8.51 20.16 24.48
C ARG A 989 10.00 20.07 24.13
N ASN A 990 10.51 21.03 23.35
CA ASN A 990 11.93 21.10 22.99
C ASN A 990 12.87 21.33 24.19
N ARG A 991 12.35 21.68 25.37
CA ARG A 991 13.15 21.80 26.60
C ARG A 991 13.09 20.57 27.50
N ILE A 992 12.24 19.60 27.19
CA ILE A 992 12.12 18.34 27.95
C ILE A 992 13.30 17.43 27.58
N SER A 993 13.96 16.87 28.59
CA SER A 993 15.08 15.95 28.41
C SER A 993 14.81 14.61 29.08
N ILE A 994 15.31 13.55 28.44
CA ILE A 994 15.33 12.18 28.97
C ILE A 994 16.79 11.78 29.10
N SER A 995 17.18 11.22 30.24
CA SER A 995 18.57 10.86 30.53
C SER A 995 18.67 9.64 31.45
N ASN A 996 19.90 9.19 31.72
CA ASN A 996 20.20 8.10 32.65
C ASN A 996 19.41 6.81 32.36
N VAL A 997 19.18 6.50 31.08
CA VAL A 997 18.41 5.33 30.67
C VAL A 997 19.20 4.07 31.00
N GLN A 998 18.68 3.25 31.90
CA GLN A 998 19.21 1.94 32.27
C GLN A 998 18.23 0.86 31.87
N PHE A 999 18.72 -0.17 31.20
CA PHE A 999 17.92 -1.33 30.82
C PHE A 999 18.53 -2.60 31.41
N GLY A 1000 17.70 -3.44 32.01
CA GLY A 1000 18.07 -4.75 32.55
C GLY A 1000 17.09 -5.83 32.15
N ALA A 1001 17.36 -7.07 32.55
CA ALA A 1001 16.57 -8.23 32.14
C ALA A 1001 15.08 -8.17 32.58
N THR A 1002 14.79 -7.51 33.70
CA THR A 1002 13.44 -7.42 34.28
C THR A 1002 13.05 -6.01 34.69
N ARG A 1003 13.90 -5.01 34.41
CA ARG A 1003 13.68 -3.63 34.85
C ARG A 1003 14.24 -2.65 33.85
N MET A 1004 13.61 -1.49 33.78
CA MET A 1004 14.10 -0.32 33.05
C MET A 1004 13.93 0.91 33.93
N SER A 1005 14.87 1.85 33.88
CA SER A 1005 14.74 3.15 34.55
C SER A 1005 15.32 4.28 33.72
N PHE A 1006 14.81 5.49 33.91
CA PHE A 1006 15.32 6.70 33.28
C PHE A 1006 14.81 7.95 34.00
N ASP A 1007 15.49 9.07 33.80
CA ASP A 1007 15.10 10.37 34.33
C ASP A 1007 14.46 11.22 33.24
N VAL A 1008 13.41 11.94 33.60
CA VAL A 1008 12.76 12.96 32.75
C VAL A 1008 12.82 14.29 33.46
N ILE A 1009 13.40 15.30 32.81
CA ILE A 1009 13.38 16.69 33.28
C ILE A 1009 12.46 17.47 32.34
N ASN A 1010 11.26 17.77 32.83
CA ASN A 1010 10.31 18.64 32.18
C ASN A 1010 10.28 19.99 32.93
N PRO A 1011 10.88 21.06 32.39
CA PRO A 1011 10.99 22.34 33.11
C PRO A 1011 9.66 23.11 33.20
N THR A 1012 8.57 22.53 32.72
CA THR A 1012 7.24 23.14 32.65
C THR A 1012 6.29 22.49 33.65
N THR A 1013 5.12 23.09 33.84
CA THR A 1013 4.03 22.50 34.64
C THR A 1013 3.15 21.55 33.82
N ARG A 1014 3.26 21.56 32.49
CA ARG A 1014 2.45 20.73 31.59
C ARG A 1014 2.97 19.30 31.59
N SER A 1015 2.07 18.33 31.60
CA SER A 1015 2.45 16.92 31.43
C SER A 1015 2.97 16.64 30.03
N CYS A 1016 3.77 15.60 29.87
CA CYS A 1016 4.25 15.11 28.58
C CYS A 1016 3.99 13.61 28.43
N ILE A 1017 4.16 13.09 27.22
CA ILE A 1017 4.06 11.66 26.95
C ILE A 1017 5.45 11.13 26.62
N VAL A 1018 5.84 10.04 27.27
CA VAL A 1018 7.04 9.28 26.91
C VAL A 1018 6.62 7.95 26.32
N ARG A 1019 7.18 7.60 25.16
CA ARG A 1019 6.94 6.33 24.46
C ARG A 1019 8.18 5.44 24.52
N ILE A 1020 8.00 4.15 24.77
CA ILE A 1020 9.07 3.17 24.95
C ILE A 1020 8.75 1.94 24.10
N PRO A 1021 9.66 1.51 23.22
CA PRO A 1021 9.45 0.30 22.45
C PRO A 1021 9.69 -0.92 23.35
N LEU A 1022 8.69 -1.79 23.45
CA LEU A 1022 8.70 -2.93 24.35
C LEU A 1022 9.36 -4.17 23.74
N GLY A 1023 9.42 -4.29 22.41
CA GLY A 1023 9.96 -5.46 21.74
C GLY A 1023 9.29 -6.77 22.20
N ASP A 1024 10.10 -7.69 22.75
CA ASP A 1024 9.64 -8.97 23.29
C ASP A 1024 9.26 -8.92 24.79
N TYR A 1025 9.16 -7.71 25.38
CA TYR A 1025 8.79 -7.50 26.77
C TYR A 1025 7.35 -6.98 26.92
N GLU A 1026 6.80 -7.15 28.10
CA GLU A 1026 5.62 -6.44 28.61
C GLU A 1026 6.03 -5.62 29.83
N ALA A 1027 5.55 -4.37 29.88
CA ALA A 1027 5.69 -3.56 31.07
C ALA A 1027 4.62 -3.95 32.09
N VAL A 1028 5.06 -4.26 33.31
CA VAL A 1028 4.20 -4.58 34.45
C VAL A 1028 4.43 -3.55 35.55
N ASN A 1029 3.38 -3.24 36.32
CA ASN A 1029 3.41 -2.27 37.42
C ASN A 1029 3.83 -0.84 37.00
N VAL A 1030 3.30 -0.34 35.88
CA VAL A 1030 3.54 1.04 35.44
C VAL A 1030 2.80 2.02 36.37
N SER A 1031 3.54 2.92 37.03
CA SER A 1031 3.01 3.83 38.05
C SER A 1031 2.30 5.09 37.50
N TYR A 1032 2.27 5.23 36.17
CA TYR A 1032 1.74 6.40 35.46
C TYR A 1032 0.55 5.98 34.57
N PRO A 1033 -0.39 6.89 34.25
CA PRO A 1033 -1.39 6.64 33.22
C PRO A 1033 -0.70 6.24 31.90
N HIS A 1034 -1.12 5.13 31.31
CA HIS A 1034 -0.42 4.55 30.16
C HIS A 1034 -1.35 3.75 29.24
N ASN A 1035 -0.88 3.52 28.03
CA ASN A 1035 -1.46 2.63 27.03
C ASN A 1035 -0.34 1.80 26.39
N VAL A 1036 -0.67 0.58 25.95
CA VAL A 1036 0.19 -0.22 25.08
C VAL A 1036 -0.49 -0.41 23.73
N SER A 1037 0.16 0.04 22.67
CA SER A 1037 -0.33 0.00 21.29
C SER A 1037 0.70 -0.64 20.36
N ASP A 1038 0.23 -1.27 19.29
CA ASP A 1038 1.07 -1.75 18.19
C ASP A 1038 0.96 -0.74 17.04
N GLU A 1039 2.02 0.01 16.77
CA GLU A 1039 2.07 1.06 15.74
C GLU A 1039 3.23 0.78 14.79
N PHE A 1040 2.92 0.69 13.49
CA PHE A 1040 3.91 0.55 12.42
C PHE A 1040 4.90 -0.61 12.61
N GLY A 1041 4.40 -1.75 13.10
CA GLY A 1041 5.22 -2.94 13.34
C GLY A 1041 5.98 -2.95 14.68
N VAL A 1042 5.83 -1.93 15.51
CA VAL A 1042 6.47 -1.82 16.83
C VAL A 1042 5.42 -1.72 17.93
N ARG A 1043 5.65 -2.43 19.04
CA ARG A 1043 4.82 -2.35 20.24
C ARG A 1043 5.35 -1.26 21.17
N TRP A 1044 4.54 -0.26 21.45
CA TRP A 1044 4.90 0.90 22.27
C TRP A 1044 4.16 0.89 23.60
N LEU A 1045 4.87 1.15 24.69
CA LEU A 1045 4.30 1.67 25.92
C LEU A 1045 4.33 3.19 25.84
N LYS A 1046 3.18 3.85 25.90
CA LYS A 1046 3.07 5.31 26.01
C LYS A 1046 2.63 5.65 27.44
N MET A 1047 3.30 6.61 28.10
CA MET A 1047 3.02 6.99 29.49
C MET A 1047 2.92 8.50 29.64
N VAL A 1048 1.95 8.96 30.44
CA VAL A 1048 1.78 10.37 30.77
C VAL A 1048 2.57 10.71 32.03
N LEU A 1049 3.54 11.61 31.90
CA LEU A 1049 4.38 12.08 33.00
C LEU A 1049 4.06 13.53 33.34
N PRO A 1050 3.96 13.88 34.64
CA PRO A 1050 3.74 15.27 35.05
C PRO A 1050 4.98 16.13 34.79
N GLY A 1051 4.80 17.45 34.88
CA GLY A 1051 5.90 18.42 34.89
C GLY A 1051 6.91 18.20 36.02
N GLY A 1052 8.08 18.82 35.92
CA GLY A 1052 9.19 18.71 36.87
C GLY A 1052 10.16 17.56 36.58
N SER A 1053 10.92 17.18 37.60
CA SER A 1053 11.89 16.08 37.52
C SER A 1053 11.26 14.77 37.99
N GLN A 1054 11.21 13.78 37.11
CA GLN A 1054 10.65 12.46 37.36
C GLN A 1054 11.74 11.39 37.23
N HIS A 1055 11.81 10.49 38.20
CA HIS A 1055 12.53 9.22 38.06
C HIS A 1055 11.52 8.13 37.74
N VAL A 1056 11.66 7.47 36.59
CA VAL A 1056 10.75 6.44 36.14
C VAL A 1056 11.41 5.09 36.31
N GLU A 1057 10.75 4.17 37.02
CA GLU A 1057 11.12 2.75 37.11
C GLU A 1057 9.99 1.89 36.56
N LEU A 1058 10.34 0.93 35.70
CA LEU A 1058 9.43 -0.01 35.06
C LEU A 1058 9.89 -1.43 35.35
N SER A 1059 8.96 -2.31 35.70
CA SER A 1059 9.21 -3.75 35.70
C SER A 1059 8.86 -4.31 34.32
N LEU A 1060 9.73 -5.17 33.80
CA LEU A 1060 9.59 -5.80 32.50
C LEU A 1060 9.49 -7.31 32.67
N GLN A 1061 8.55 -7.92 31.94
CA GLN A 1061 8.39 -9.35 31.87
C GLN A 1061 8.61 -9.79 30.42
N ALA A 1062 9.53 -10.73 30.20
CA ALA A 1062 9.71 -11.31 28.88
C ALA A 1062 8.43 -12.07 28.50
N VAL A 1063 7.87 -11.76 27.33
CA VAL A 1063 6.69 -12.45 26.84
C VAL A 1063 7.17 -13.66 26.07
N GLN A 1064 6.82 -14.87 26.55
CA GLN A 1064 6.85 -16.07 25.70
C GLN A 1064 5.75 -15.94 24.64
N LYS A 1065 5.95 -15.08 23.64
CA LYS A 1065 5.09 -15.10 22.46
C LYS A 1065 5.38 -16.42 21.75
N LEU A 1066 4.41 -17.35 21.81
CA LEU A 1066 4.07 -18.16 20.64
C LEU A 1066 3.89 -17.15 19.51
N ARG A 1067 4.95 -16.87 18.74
CA ARG A 1067 4.86 -15.97 17.58
C ARG A 1067 3.78 -16.56 16.68
N ARG A 1068 2.56 -16.03 16.76
CA ARG A 1068 1.60 -16.12 15.67
C ARG A 1068 2.31 -15.41 14.53
N VAL A 1069 2.93 -16.21 13.66
CA VAL A 1069 3.52 -15.77 12.40
C VAL A 1069 2.34 -15.23 11.60
N ARG A 1070 2.11 -13.91 11.66
CA ARG A 1070 1.10 -13.21 10.86
C ARG A 1070 1.67 -12.96 9.48
#